data_AF-N9RW72-F1
#
_entry.id   AF-N9RW72-F1
#
_cell.length_a   1.000
_cell.length_b   1.000
_cell.length_c   1.000
_cell.angle_alpha   90.00
_cell.angle_beta   90.00
_cell.angle_gamma   90.00
#
_symmetry.space_group_name_H-M   'P 1'
#
loop_
_entity.id
_entity.type
_entity.pdbx_description
1 polymer ?
#
loop_
_entity_poly.entity_id
_entity_poly.type
_entity_poly.pdbx_seq_one_letter_code
_entity_poly.pdbx_strand_id
1 'polypeptide(L)'
;AKNAQSVSDALGGGSTVNPDGTVTAPNYTVNGADVNNVGDAITALDKGWTLQSNGENAGAVKAGDTVDIGTADGEENLQVTKEGNDIKYSLNRDLKVDSVTAGDTVINNDGLTIANGPSVTKSGIDAAGNTISNVGPGVAGTDAVNKDQLDKAGQDLTDKGFGLTAQDGTTVQKKLGEAVDVVGADENITTKVQDGKVAIELAKDLNVNSVTAGDSVLNTDGLTIANGPSVTKSGIDAGNQKITNVADGEVAAGSKDAVNGGQLNDSVGSTGDILGGGVTNEGGKLNGPFTVNDQGYDTVADAIKGESAKAKTEVEAGKNMTVESRTGADGQTIYEVATADDVEFNNVKVGDVTIDGATGKISGVAAGDVNPDSTDAINGSQLSKNAQSVSDALGGGSTVNPDGTVTAPNYTVNGADVNNVGDAITALDKGWTLQSNGENAGAVKAGDTVDIGTADGEENLQVAKEGNDIKYSLNRDLKVDSVTAGDTVLNNDGLSITNGPSVTKDGINAGNKKITGVAPGTVSPDSTDAINGSQLHAQGEGVKDIIGGDTAYDPNTGKYTNPNIGGTGKDNINDAIGSLGQAAKEAKTTVTDGDNIVVTESKNADGSTNYEVATAKDVTFDSVKVGDVSIDSTTGKITGVADGDVNPDSKDAINGSQLSKNAQSVSDALGGGSTVNPDGTLTAPNYTVNGADVNNVGDAITALDKGWTLQSNGENAAAVKAGDTVDIGTADGEENLQVAKEGNDIKYSLNRDLKVDSVTAGDTVINNDGMTITGGPSVTKSGIDVAGNKISNVAAGTA
;
A
#
# COMPACT_ATOMS: atom_id res chain seq x y z
N ALA A 1 149.77 26.07 26.04
CA ALA A 1 149.72 26.79 24.75
C ALA A 1 148.99 25.97 23.68
N LYS A 2 149.64 25.38 22.66
CA LYS A 2 148.96 24.82 21.46
C LYS A 2 147.80 23.84 21.75
N ASN A 3 147.97 22.88 22.67
CA ASN A 3 146.88 21.95 23.02
C ASN A 3 145.69 22.64 23.70
N ALA A 4 145.92 23.68 24.50
CA ALA A 4 144.85 24.41 25.20
C ALA A 4 143.99 25.22 24.22
N GLN A 5 144.61 25.86 23.21
CA GLN A 5 143.87 26.60 22.18
C GLN A 5 142.99 25.67 21.35
N SER A 6 143.51 24.51 20.94
CA SER A 6 142.73 23.51 20.21
C SER A 6 141.50 23.02 20.99
N VAL A 7 141.57 22.96 22.32
CA VAL A 7 140.42 22.60 23.17
C VAL A 7 139.43 23.76 23.27
N SER A 8 139.92 24.99 23.45
CA SER A 8 139.11 26.22 23.48
C SER A 8 138.28 26.40 22.19
N ASP A 9 138.95 26.27 21.03
CA ASP A 9 138.33 26.46 19.72
C ASP A 9 137.32 25.33 19.40
N ALA A 10 137.58 24.10 19.85
CA ALA A 10 136.69 22.96 19.66
C ALA A 10 135.45 22.99 20.58
N LEU A 11 135.55 23.61 21.76
CA LEU A 11 134.39 23.83 22.64
C LEU A 11 133.54 25.02 22.16
N GLY A 12 134.15 26.10 21.69
CA GLY A 12 133.42 27.32 21.32
C GLY A 12 132.73 27.96 22.53
N GLY A 13 131.52 28.49 22.36
CA GLY A 13 130.71 29.06 23.45
C GLY A 13 131.40 30.20 24.23
N GLY A 14 132.33 30.94 23.61
CA GLY A 14 133.11 31.97 24.30
C GLY A 14 134.23 31.45 25.23
N SER A 15 134.55 30.15 25.19
CA SER A 15 135.72 29.57 25.86
C SER A 15 137.02 30.21 25.34
N THR A 16 137.94 30.57 26.24
CA THR A 16 139.25 31.16 25.91
C THR A 16 140.41 30.54 26.70
N VAL A 17 141.63 30.59 26.15
CA VAL A 17 142.86 30.18 26.86
C VAL A 17 143.37 31.31 27.75
N ASN A 18 143.51 31.01 29.04
CA ASN A 18 144.05 31.94 30.02
C ASN A 18 145.58 32.05 29.92
N PRO A 19 146.21 33.16 30.34
CA PRO A 19 147.67 33.33 30.33
C PRO A 19 148.46 32.29 31.15
N ASP A 20 147.83 31.67 32.14
CA ASP A 20 148.40 30.59 32.96
C ASP A 20 148.37 29.20 32.28
N GLY A 21 147.76 29.11 31.09
CA GLY A 21 147.63 27.87 30.32
C GLY A 21 146.37 27.05 30.62
N THR A 22 145.50 27.49 31.53
CA THR A 22 144.16 26.93 31.73
C THR A 22 143.19 27.40 30.62
N VAL A 23 142.01 26.78 30.55
CA VAL A 23 140.95 27.13 29.58
C VAL A 23 139.70 27.52 30.35
N THR A 24 139.09 28.66 30.04
CA THR A 24 137.79 29.04 30.60
C THR A 24 136.69 28.13 30.06
N ALA A 25 135.75 27.74 30.93
CA ALA A 25 134.59 26.97 30.52
C ALA A 25 133.79 27.73 29.43
N PRO A 26 133.23 27.04 28.42
CA PRO A 26 132.29 27.66 27.49
C PRO A 26 131.03 28.12 28.23
N ASN A 27 130.20 28.95 27.59
CA ASN A 27 128.82 29.23 27.98
C ASN A 27 127.92 29.07 26.76
N TYR A 28 126.93 28.19 26.84
CA TYR A 28 125.94 27.96 25.80
C TYR A 28 124.56 28.35 26.32
N THR A 29 123.83 29.20 25.60
CA THR A 29 122.41 29.46 25.88
C THR A 29 121.55 28.45 25.12
N VAL A 30 120.86 27.57 25.84
CA VAL A 30 120.05 26.48 25.28
C VAL A 30 118.68 26.46 25.96
N ASN A 31 117.60 26.43 25.16
CA ASN A 31 116.22 26.48 25.67
C ASN A 31 115.95 27.61 26.69
N GLY A 32 116.63 28.75 26.51
CA GLY A 32 116.53 29.92 27.39
C GLY A 32 117.37 29.87 28.67
N ALA A 33 118.19 28.83 28.89
CA ALA A 33 119.07 28.70 30.04
C ALA A 33 120.55 28.65 29.63
N ASP A 34 121.41 29.31 30.41
CA ASP A 34 122.87 29.31 30.22
C ASP A 34 123.52 28.12 30.94
N VAL A 35 124.38 27.39 30.23
CA VAL A 35 125.08 26.20 30.74
C VAL A 35 126.54 26.16 30.28
N ASN A 36 127.43 25.77 31.19
CA ASN A 36 128.87 26.01 31.04
C ASN A 36 129.70 24.82 30.54
N ASN A 37 129.05 23.76 30.05
CA ASN A 37 129.70 22.60 29.48
C ASN A 37 128.79 21.88 28.46
N VAL A 38 129.39 21.09 27.58
CA VAL A 38 128.67 20.43 26.47
C VAL A 38 127.68 19.38 26.96
N GLY A 39 127.97 18.69 28.07
CA GLY A 39 127.07 17.69 28.65
C GLY A 39 125.76 18.31 29.11
N ASP A 40 125.83 19.41 29.85
CA ASP A 40 124.65 20.15 30.32
C ASP A 40 123.92 20.86 29.17
N ALA A 41 124.62 21.31 28.11
CA ALA A 41 124.00 21.83 26.89
C ALA A 41 123.16 20.79 26.16
N ILE A 42 123.72 19.57 25.97
CA ILE A 42 122.97 18.45 25.40
C ILE A 42 121.81 18.06 26.33
N THR A 43 122.02 18.00 27.64
CA THR A 43 120.95 17.70 28.63
C THR A 43 119.84 18.76 28.64
N ALA A 44 120.16 20.04 28.38
CA ALA A 44 119.18 21.12 28.29
C ALA A 44 118.37 21.06 26.99
N LEU A 45 119.02 20.72 25.86
CA LEU A 45 118.35 20.41 24.59
C LEU A 45 117.42 19.20 24.70
N ASP A 46 117.86 18.15 25.39
CA ASP A 46 117.11 16.90 25.60
C ASP A 46 115.86 17.07 26.48
N LYS A 47 115.68 18.21 27.17
CA LYS A 47 114.42 18.53 27.86
C LYS A 47 113.28 18.91 26.90
N GLY A 48 113.59 19.31 25.67
CA GLY A 48 112.59 19.69 24.67
C GLY A 48 111.73 20.91 25.05
N TRP A 49 110.58 21.02 24.40
CA TRP A 49 109.50 21.97 24.69
C TRP A 49 108.20 21.21 24.96
N THR A 50 107.26 21.75 25.73
CA THR A 50 106.02 21.04 26.07
C THR A 50 104.86 21.38 25.16
N LEU A 51 104.19 20.37 24.62
CA LEU A 51 102.89 20.51 23.94
C LEU A 51 101.76 20.00 24.85
N GLN A 52 100.64 20.72 24.85
CA GLN A 52 99.39 20.38 25.54
C GLN A 52 98.21 20.69 24.61
N SER A 53 97.12 19.93 24.73
CA SER A 53 95.85 20.23 24.04
C SER A 53 94.75 20.40 25.08
N ASN A 54 94.00 21.51 25.02
CA ASN A 54 92.97 21.88 26.00
C ASN A 54 93.42 21.86 27.48
N GLY A 55 94.72 22.02 27.74
CA GLY A 55 95.32 21.97 29.09
C GLY A 55 95.74 20.58 29.59
N GLU A 56 95.52 19.54 28.80
CA GLU A 56 95.77 18.14 29.16
C GLU A 56 96.96 17.52 28.38
N ASN A 57 97.41 16.34 28.83
CA ASN A 57 98.43 15.49 28.19
C ASN A 57 99.76 16.20 27.87
N ALA A 58 100.38 16.82 28.89
CA ALA A 58 101.67 17.50 28.76
C ALA A 58 102.83 16.56 28.41
N GLY A 59 103.23 16.53 27.13
CA GLY A 59 104.39 15.78 26.64
C GLY A 59 105.57 16.71 26.31
N ALA A 60 106.79 16.28 26.64
CA ALA A 60 108.01 16.95 26.20
C ALA A 60 108.38 16.49 24.78
N VAL A 61 108.35 17.43 23.83
CA VAL A 61 108.75 17.26 22.43
C VAL A 61 110.23 17.65 22.32
N LYS A 62 111.08 16.67 22.05
CA LYS A 62 112.54 16.82 21.98
C LYS A 62 113.02 17.19 20.58
N ALA A 63 114.29 17.58 20.49
CA ALA A 63 114.92 17.88 19.20
C ALA A 63 115.05 16.59 18.36
N GLY A 64 114.31 16.54 17.23
CA GLY A 64 114.23 15.37 16.35
C GLY A 64 112.91 14.61 16.43
N ASP A 65 112.05 14.91 17.41
CA ASP A 65 110.71 14.34 17.49
C ASP A 65 109.78 14.95 16.42
N THR A 66 108.91 14.11 15.85
CA THR A 66 107.84 14.56 14.96
C THR A 66 106.56 14.77 15.77
N VAL A 67 105.98 15.96 15.69
CA VAL A 67 104.62 16.23 16.16
C VAL A 67 103.69 16.20 14.94
N ASP A 68 102.70 15.33 14.96
CA ASP A 68 101.59 15.38 14.02
C ASP A 68 100.46 16.26 14.58
N ILE A 69 99.92 17.15 13.75
CA ILE A 69 98.87 18.11 14.10
C ILE A 69 97.81 18.02 12.99
N GLY A 70 97.03 16.95 13.06
CA GLY A 70 95.98 16.60 12.11
C GLY A 70 94.55 16.90 12.60
N THR A 71 93.60 16.13 12.08
CA THR A 71 92.26 15.93 12.65
C THR A 71 92.22 14.61 13.43
N ALA A 72 91.12 14.32 14.14
CA ALA A 72 90.93 13.03 14.78
C ALA A 72 90.63 11.92 13.75
N ASP A 73 90.98 10.67 14.06
CA ASP A 73 90.70 9.52 13.20
C ASP A 73 89.21 9.42 12.87
N GLY A 74 88.88 9.45 11.58
CA GLY A 74 87.50 9.38 11.09
C GLY A 74 86.73 10.72 11.08
N GLU A 75 87.34 11.83 11.46
CA GLU A 75 86.71 13.16 11.30
C GLU A 75 86.70 13.58 9.82
N GLU A 76 85.50 13.74 9.27
CA GLU A 76 85.23 14.06 7.86
C GLU A 76 84.80 15.52 7.63
N ASN A 77 84.51 16.30 8.67
CA ASN A 77 83.98 17.68 8.54
C ASN A 77 85.07 18.76 8.53
N LEU A 78 86.27 18.45 9.02
CA LEU A 78 87.41 19.37 9.08
C LEU A 78 88.48 18.98 8.07
N GLN A 79 88.96 19.96 7.31
CA GLN A 79 90.20 19.87 6.55
C GLN A 79 91.30 20.64 7.27
N VAL A 80 92.49 20.06 7.28
CA VAL A 80 93.72 20.66 7.79
C VAL A 80 94.77 20.69 6.67
N THR A 81 95.50 21.79 6.55
CA THR A 81 96.57 21.94 5.55
C THR A 81 97.74 22.72 6.13
N LYS A 82 98.96 22.24 5.89
CA LYS A 82 100.20 22.90 6.30
C LYS A 82 100.80 23.69 5.14
N GLU A 83 100.98 25.00 5.33
CA GLU A 83 101.66 25.88 4.39
C GLU A 83 102.87 26.52 5.07
N GLY A 84 104.07 25.98 4.81
CA GLY A 84 105.29 26.42 5.50
C GLY A 84 105.17 26.20 7.01
N ASN A 85 105.19 27.29 7.79
CA ASN A 85 105.06 27.23 9.25
C ASN A 85 103.61 27.32 9.73
N ASP A 86 102.65 27.69 8.89
CA ASP A 86 101.24 27.83 9.25
C ASP A 86 100.50 26.49 9.13
N ILE A 87 99.58 26.24 10.07
CA ILE A 87 98.55 25.19 9.99
C ILE A 87 97.21 25.88 9.81
N LYS A 88 96.52 25.59 8.71
CA LYS A 88 95.20 26.13 8.39
C LYS A 88 94.14 25.05 8.60
N TYR A 89 93.05 25.42 9.26
CA TYR A 89 91.86 24.60 9.40
C TYR A 89 90.68 25.24 8.65
N SER A 90 89.88 24.42 7.99
CA SER A 90 88.63 24.83 7.35
C SER A 90 87.56 23.76 7.49
N LEU A 91 86.29 24.17 7.57
CA LEU A 91 85.17 23.26 7.41
C LEU A 91 85.07 22.79 5.94
N ASN A 92 84.63 21.56 5.76
CA ASN A 92 84.23 21.06 4.46
C ASN A 92 82.95 21.78 3.97
N ARG A 93 82.82 21.92 2.65
CA ARG A 93 81.65 22.57 2.04
C ARG A 93 80.39 21.73 2.20
N ASP A 94 80.58 20.41 2.25
CA ASP A 94 79.56 19.41 2.56
C ASP A 94 79.85 18.89 3.97
N LEU A 95 78.86 18.95 4.85
CA LEU A 95 78.98 18.56 6.26
C LEU A 95 78.12 17.34 6.57
N LYS A 96 78.69 16.41 7.32
CA LYS A 96 78.08 15.16 7.77
C LYS A 96 77.87 15.26 9.28
N VAL A 97 76.65 15.58 9.66
CA VAL A 97 76.23 15.89 11.04
C VAL A 97 74.89 15.23 11.36
N ASP A 98 74.69 14.84 12.61
CA ASP A 98 73.42 14.21 13.06
C ASP A 98 72.25 15.21 13.12
N SER A 99 72.55 16.50 13.34
CA SER A 99 71.56 17.58 13.33
C SER A 99 72.17 18.95 13.08
N VAL A 100 71.36 19.87 12.57
CA VAL A 100 71.61 21.30 12.49
C VAL A 100 70.44 22.02 13.15
N THR A 101 70.73 22.90 14.12
CA THR A 101 69.73 23.77 14.76
C THR A 101 70.02 25.22 14.37
N ALA A 102 69.05 25.90 13.77
CA ALA A 102 69.16 27.28 13.30
C ALA A 102 67.94 28.08 13.78
N GLY A 103 68.04 28.66 14.98
CA GLY A 103 66.89 29.19 15.70
C GLY A 103 65.92 28.07 16.06
N ASP A 104 64.64 28.26 15.79
CA ASP A 104 63.58 27.27 16.02
C ASP A 104 63.49 26.18 14.92
N THR A 105 64.30 26.27 13.87
CA THR A 105 64.37 25.26 12.81
C THR A 105 65.41 24.20 13.14
N VAL A 106 64.97 22.94 13.16
CA VAL A 106 65.83 21.76 13.30
C VAL A 106 65.81 20.98 12.00
N ILE A 107 66.99 20.62 11.50
CA ILE A 107 67.18 19.62 10.45
C ILE A 107 67.95 18.45 11.05
N ASN A 108 67.43 17.23 10.93
CA ASN A 108 68.03 16.03 11.49
C ASN A 108 67.70 14.80 10.63
N ASN A 109 68.04 13.62 11.12
CA ASN A 109 67.79 12.35 10.43
C ASN A 109 66.31 12.07 10.10
N ASP A 110 65.33 12.75 10.71
CA ASP A 110 63.89 12.56 10.44
C ASP A 110 63.29 13.60 9.48
N GLY A 111 63.97 14.71 9.24
CA GLY A 111 63.58 15.74 8.27
C GLY A 111 63.84 17.16 8.78
N LEU A 112 62.91 18.07 8.46
CA LEU A 112 62.90 19.47 8.91
C LEU A 112 61.68 19.72 9.81
N THR A 113 61.89 20.41 10.92
CA THR A 113 60.84 20.83 11.86
C THR A 113 61.06 22.28 12.28
N ILE A 114 59.98 23.07 12.31
CA ILE A 114 59.96 24.40 12.94
C ILE A 114 59.16 24.30 14.24
N ALA A 115 59.73 24.74 15.37
CA ALA A 115 59.02 24.67 16.65
C ALA A 115 57.71 25.48 16.63
N ASN A 116 56.58 24.83 16.98
CA ASN A 116 55.22 25.38 16.87
C ASN A 116 54.82 25.82 15.44
N GLY A 117 55.50 25.31 14.42
CA GLY A 117 55.26 25.62 13.01
C GLY A 117 55.30 24.37 12.13
N PRO A 118 55.28 24.53 10.80
CA PRO A 118 55.24 23.41 9.87
C PRO A 118 56.45 22.47 9.99
N SER A 119 56.25 21.21 9.60
CA SER A 119 57.31 20.21 9.49
C SER A 119 57.21 19.40 8.20
N VAL A 120 58.35 18.90 7.73
CA VAL A 120 58.49 18.00 6.58
C VAL A 120 59.39 16.86 7.02
N THR A 121 58.79 15.72 7.34
CA THR A 121 59.47 14.56 7.94
C THR A 121 59.21 13.28 7.15
N LYS A 122 59.86 12.17 7.53
CA LYS A 122 59.54 10.83 7.01
C LYS A 122 58.07 10.43 7.19
N SER A 123 57.37 11.02 8.16
CA SER A 123 55.94 10.78 8.40
C SER A 123 55.01 11.63 7.52
N GLY A 124 55.56 12.54 6.71
CA GLY A 124 54.82 13.43 5.82
C GLY A 124 55.00 14.91 6.15
N ILE A 125 54.04 15.72 5.72
CA ILE A 125 54.02 17.17 5.92
C ILE A 125 52.94 17.51 6.94
N ASP A 126 53.30 18.25 7.99
CA ASP A 126 52.35 18.89 8.91
C ASP A 126 52.38 20.40 8.70
N ALA A 127 51.22 21.01 8.47
CA ALA A 127 51.07 22.47 8.36
C ALA A 127 50.92 23.17 9.72
N ALA A 128 50.86 22.42 10.83
CA ALA A 128 50.67 22.91 12.19
C ALA A 128 49.43 23.81 12.34
N GLY A 129 48.32 23.42 11.70
CA GLY A 129 47.05 24.17 11.69
C GLY A 129 47.03 25.41 10.79
N ASN A 130 48.11 25.72 10.08
CA ASN A 130 48.15 26.83 9.12
C ASN A 130 47.55 26.43 7.75
N THR A 131 47.10 27.41 6.99
CA THR A 131 46.66 27.21 5.59
C THR A 131 47.85 27.02 4.65
N ILE A 132 47.82 25.98 3.82
CA ILE A 132 48.76 25.83 2.69
C ILE A 132 48.25 26.70 1.53
N SER A 133 48.95 27.80 1.25
CA SER A 133 48.60 28.75 0.18
C SER A 133 49.23 28.40 -1.17
N ASN A 134 48.68 28.95 -2.26
CA ASN A 134 49.18 28.77 -3.63
C ASN A 134 49.17 27.32 -4.15
N VAL A 135 48.28 26.47 -3.61
CA VAL A 135 48.00 25.14 -4.16
C VAL A 135 47.27 25.29 -5.51
N GLY A 136 47.93 24.86 -6.59
CA GLY A 136 47.30 24.79 -7.92
C GLY A 136 46.18 23.75 -7.96
N PRO A 137 45.28 23.79 -8.96
CA PRO A 137 44.22 22.79 -9.07
C PRO A 137 44.81 21.38 -9.22
N GLY A 138 44.42 20.46 -8.33
CA GLY A 138 44.81 19.05 -8.42
C GLY A 138 44.21 18.38 -9.66
N VAL A 139 44.99 17.55 -10.34
CA VAL A 139 44.63 16.88 -11.61
C VAL A 139 44.69 15.36 -11.46
N ALA A 140 45.71 14.82 -10.79
CA ALA A 140 45.78 13.41 -10.43
C ALA A 140 44.97 13.12 -9.16
N GLY A 141 44.52 11.87 -9.00
CA GLY A 141 43.72 11.43 -7.84
C GLY A 141 44.44 11.50 -6.48
N THR A 142 45.72 11.84 -6.46
CA THR A 142 46.56 12.03 -5.26
C THR A 142 46.97 13.49 -5.03
N ASP A 143 46.56 14.42 -5.89
CA ASP A 143 46.90 15.83 -5.75
C ASP A 143 46.04 16.50 -4.66
N ALA A 144 46.61 17.49 -3.96
CA ALA A 144 45.84 18.29 -3.03
C ALA A 144 44.82 19.17 -3.79
N VAL A 145 43.54 19.11 -3.41
CA VAL A 145 42.51 19.99 -3.95
C VAL A 145 42.58 21.37 -3.29
N ASN A 146 42.46 22.42 -4.08
CA ASN A 146 42.34 23.78 -3.55
C ASN A 146 40.87 24.17 -3.30
N LYS A 147 40.65 25.29 -2.58
CA LYS A 147 39.29 25.72 -2.22
C LYS A 147 38.43 26.03 -3.46
N ASP A 148 39.02 26.56 -4.52
CA ASP A 148 38.30 26.91 -5.75
C ASP A 148 37.70 25.66 -6.43
N GLN A 149 38.42 24.52 -6.41
CA GLN A 149 37.87 23.25 -6.89
C GLN A 149 36.68 22.77 -6.06
N LEU A 150 36.74 22.91 -4.73
CA LEU A 150 35.65 22.54 -3.83
C LEU A 150 34.43 23.46 -4.01
N ASP A 151 34.65 24.78 -4.06
CA ASP A 151 33.60 25.77 -4.29
C ASP A 151 32.95 25.57 -5.68
N LYS A 152 33.74 25.25 -6.71
CA LYS A 152 33.25 24.95 -8.05
C LYS A 152 32.44 23.66 -8.09
N ALA A 153 32.87 22.60 -7.39
CA ALA A 153 32.09 21.37 -7.27
C ALA A 153 30.75 21.62 -6.57
N GLY A 154 30.72 22.45 -5.51
CA GLY A 154 29.49 22.86 -4.83
C GLY A 154 28.55 23.67 -5.74
N GLN A 155 29.11 24.61 -6.52
CA GLN A 155 28.35 25.37 -7.52
C GLN A 155 27.80 24.46 -8.63
N ASP A 156 28.60 23.54 -9.17
CA ASP A 156 28.18 22.62 -10.24
C ASP A 156 27.08 21.66 -9.78
N LEU A 157 27.10 21.21 -8.52
CA LEU A 157 25.99 20.44 -7.94
C LEU A 157 24.73 21.30 -7.77
N THR A 158 24.89 22.53 -7.30
CA THR A 158 23.77 23.48 -7.09
C THR A 158 23.11 23.85 -8.42
N ASP A 159 23.90 24.10 -9.46
CA ASP A 159 23.46 24.51 -10.80
C ASP A 159 22.90 23.35 -11.62
N LYS A 160 23.42 22.12 -11.46
CA LYS A 160 22.77 20.90 -12.01
C LYS A 160 21.39 20.67 -11.40
N GLY A 161 21.25 20.95 -10.11
CA GLY A 161 19.95 21.01 -9.45
C GLY A 161 19.22 19.67 -9.37
N PHE A 162 17.89 19.75 -9.29
CA PHE A 162 16.97 18.63 -9.42
C PHE A 162 16.02 18.88 -10.59
N GLY A 163 15.69 17.84 -11.36
CA GLY A 163 14.85 17.97 -12.56
C GLY A 163 13.81 16.87 -12.70
N LEU A 164 12.64 17.25 -13.21
CA LEU A 164 11.55 16.35 -13.59
C LEU A 164 11.25 16.52 -15.09
N THR A 165 11.34 15.44 -15.85
CA THR A 165 10.98 15.39 -17.27
C THR A 165 9.55 14.87 -17.42
N ALA A 166 8.69 15.62 -18.11
CA ALA A 166 7.31 15.25 -18.39
C ALA A 166 7.21 14.38 -19.67
N GLN A 167 6.03 13.80 -19.91
CA GLN A 167 5.80 12.90 -21.05
C GLN A 167 5.92 13.60 -22.41
N ASP A 168 5.79 14.92 -22.47
CA ASP A 168 6.02 15.74 -23.66
C ASP A 168 7.52 15.97 -23.98
N GLY A 169 8.42 15.44 -23.14
CA GLY A 169 9.87 15.60 -23.26
C GLY A 169 10.42 16.91 -22.69
N THR A 170 9.56 17.80 -22.18
CA THR A 170 10.00 19.01 -21.50
C THR A 170 10.52 18.67 -20.10
N THR A 171 11.49 19.44 -19.60
CA THR A 171 12.07 19.22 -18.27
C THR A 171 12.02 20.49 -17.45
N VAL A 172 11.39 20.42 -16.27
CA VAL A 172 11.51 21.45 -15.23
C VAL A 172 12.74 21.10 -14.42
N GLN A 173 13.79 21.94 -14.49
CA GLN A 173 15.01 21.79 -13.70
C GLN A 173 15.22 23.05 -12.85
N LYS A 174 15.49 22.85 -11.57
CA LYS A 174 15.59 23.89 -10.53
C LYS A 174 16.85 23.70 -9.72
N LYS A 175 17.48 24.79 -9.28
CA LYS A 175 18.73 24.69 -8.49
C LYS A 175 18.46 24.01 -7.14
N LEU A 176 19.48 23.38 -6.55
CA LEU A 176 19.32 22.80 -5.22
C LEU A 176 18.93 23.90 -4.21
N GLY A 177 17.79 23.71 -3.53
CA GLY A 177 17.18 24.69 -2.63
C GLY A 177 16.00 25.46 -3.22
N GLU A 178 15.79 25.42 -4.55
CA GLU A 178 14.57 25.91 -5.19
C GLU A 178 13.49 24.81 -5.22
N ALA A 179 12.22 25.18 -5.02
CA ALA A 179 11.11 24.26 -5.15
C ALA A 179 10.74 23.97 -6.62
N VAL A 180 10.36 22.73 -6.90
CA VAL A 180 9.69 22.32 -8.14
C VAL A 180 8.20 22.19 -7.84
N ASP A 181 7.38 23.04 -8.46
CA ASP A 181 5.92 22.93 -8.36
C ASP A 181 5.44 21.70 -9.13
N VAL A 182 4.77 20.77 -8.42
CA VAL A 182 4.08 19.63 -9.03
C VAL A 182 2.59 19.95 -9.00
N VAL A 183 2.02 20.29 -10.15
CA VAL A 183 0.61 20.70 -10.30
C VAL A 183 -0.14 19.73 -11.20
N GLY A 184 -1.45 19.61 -10.99
CA GLY A 184 -2.34 19.00 -11.98
C GLY A 184 -2.49 19.89 -13.21
N ALA A 185 -2.71 19.28 -14.37
CA ALA A 185 -2.97 20.03 -15.61
C ALA A 185 -4.38 20.67 -15.62
N ASP A 186 -5.32 20.09 -14.88
CA ASP A 186 -6.70 20.54 -14.71
C ASP A 186 -7.26 20.07 -13.36
N GLU A 187 -8.54 20.35 -13.09
CA GLU A 187 -9.21 20.06 -11.81
C GLU A 187 -9.39 18.56 -11.50
N ASN A 188 -9.26 17.67 -12.49
CA ASN A 188 -9.36 16.22 -12.25
C ASN A 188 -8.11 15.64 -11.57
N ILE A 189 -6.96 16.32 -11.65
CA ILE A 189 -5.72 15.87 -11.03
C ILE A 189 -5.33 16.85 -9.93
N THR A 190 -5.36 16.37 -8.69
CA THR A 190 -4.96 17.15 -7.51
C THR A 190 -3.61 16.70 -6.99
N THR A 191 -2.87 17.61 -6.36
CA THR A 191 -1.54 17.36 -5.82
C THR A 191 -1.45 17.88 -4.40
N LYS A 192 -0.83 17.12 -3.50
CA LYS A 192 -0.65 17.52 -2.10
C LYS A 192 0.64 16.95 -1.51
N VAL A 193 1.22 17.65 -0.55
CA VAL A 193 2.35 17.15 0.24
C VAL A 193 1.82 16.64 1.58
N GLN A 194 2.02 15.36 1.85
CA GLN A 194 1.66 14.72 3.11
C GLN A 194 2.76 13.71 3.50
N ASP A 195 3.17 13.72 4.77
CA ASP A 195 4.15 12.79 5.34
C ASP A 195 5.46 12.66 4.53
N GLY A 196 5.95 13.79 4.00
CA GLY A 196 7.17 13.87 3.19
C GLY A 196 7.05 13.35 1.76
N LYS A 197 5.84 13.04 1.28
CA LYS A 197 5.57 12.57 -0.09
C LYS A 197 4.71 13.56 -0.86
N VAL A 198 4.95 13.67 -2.16
CA VAL A 198 4.02 14.31 -3.10
C VAL A 198 3.01 13.26 -3.55
N ALA A 199 1.77 13.38 -3.10
CA ALA A 199 0.65 12.59 -3.59
C ALA A 199 0.04 13.28 -4.81
N ILE A 200 -0.21 12.50 -5.87
CA ILE A 200 -0.93 12.91 -7.08
C ILE A 200 -2.20 12.06 -7.11
N GLU A 201 -3.35 12.72 -6.98
CA GLU A 201 -4.64 12.07 -6.75
C GLU A 201 -5.66 12.47 -7.81
N LEU A 202 -6.32 11.46 -8.39
CA LEU A 202 -7.48 11.64 -9.25
C LEU A 202 -8.67 12.10 -8.40
N ALA A 203 -9.37 13.15 -8.82
CA ALA A 203 -10.56 13.67 -8.17
C ALA A 203 -11.67 12.59 -8.08
N LYS A 204 -12.50 12.68 -7.05
CA LYS A 204 -13.62 11.73 -6.85
C LYS A 204 -14.73 11.92 -7.87
N ASP A 205 -15.03 13.18 -8.17
CA ASP A 205 -15.93 13.60 -9.23
C ASP A 205 -15.07 14.05 -10.42
N LEU A 206 -15.34 13.50 -11.61
CA LEU A 206 -14.56 13.76 -12.81
C LEU A 206 -15.34 14.65 -13.79
N ASN A 207 -14.77 15.79 -14.14
CA ASN A 207 -15.24 16.66 -15.21
C ASN A 207 -14.47 16.34 -16.49
N VAL A 208 -15.04 15.45 -17.32
CA VAL A 208 -14.43 14.95 -18.55
C VAL A 208 -15.42 15.00 -19.71
N ASN A 209 -14.95 15.40 -20.90
CA ASN A 209 -15.78 15.47 -22.11
C ASN A 209 -16.25 14.09 -22.59
N SER A 210 -15.44 13.05 -22.33
CA SER A 210 -15.74 11.66 -22.67
C SER A 210 -14.94 10.68 -21.82
N VAL A 211 -15.55 9.55 -21.46
CA VAL A 211 -14.91 8.35 -20.91
C VAL A 211 -15.00 7.24 -21.94
N THR A 212 -13.87 6.62 -22.29
CA THR A 212 -13.83 5.43 -23.15
C THR A 212 -13.38 4.22 -22.35
N ALA A 213 -14.19 3.17 -22.35
CA ALA A 213 -13.95 1.90 -21.65
C ALA A 213 -14.15 0.74 -22.63
N GLY A 214 -13.06 0.32 -23.29
CA GLY A 214 -13.13 -0.61 -24.41
C GLY A 214 -13.96 -0.03 -25.56
N ASP A 215 -14.94 -0.80 -26.03
CA ASP A 215 -15.90 -0.37 -27.06
C ASP A 215 -16.94 0.65 -26.57
N SER A 216 -17.04 0.90 -25.26
CA SER A 216 -18.02 1.83 -24.69
C SER A 216 -17.47 3.25 -24.61
N VAL A 217 -18.23 4.24 -25.08
CA VAL A 217 -17.94 5.67 -24.95
C VAL A 217 -19.11 6.36 -24.26
N LEU A 218 -18.88 6.94 -23.09
CA LEU A 218 -19.80 7.89 -22.45
C LEU A 218 -19.30 9.30 -22.75
N ASN A 219 -20.09 10.12 -23.43
CA ASN A 219 -19.72 11.49 -23.79
C ASN A 219 -20.91 12.45 -23.64
N THR A 220 -20.76 13.68 -24.14
CA THR A 220 -21.81 14.71 -24.10
C THR A 220 -23.13 14.30 -24.73
N ASP A 221 -23.17 13.31 -25.64
CA ASP A 221 -24.38 12.84 -26.31
C ASP A 221 -24.99 11.58 -25.69
N GLY A 222 -24.31 10.95 -24.74
CA GLY A 222 -24.78 9.79 -23.98
C GLY A 222 -23.78 8.64 -23.99
N LEU A 223 -24.27 7.41 -23.76
CA LEU A 223 -23.50 6.17 -23.83
C LEU A 223 -23.66 5.55 -25.21
N THR A 224 -22.56 5.26 -25.90
CA THR A 224 -22.52 4.40 -27.09
C THR A 224 -21.64 3.19 -26.84
N ILE A 225 -21.98 2.04 -27.42
CA ILE A 225 -21.12 0.85 -27.43
C ILE A 225 -20.87 0.49 -28.89
N ALA A 226 -19.61 0.41 -29.32
CA ALA A 226 -19.26 0.08 -30.69
C ALA A 226 -19.80 -1.32 -31.05
N ASN A 227 -20.55 -1.41 -32.17
CA ASN A 227 -21.29 -2.61 -32.58
C ASN A 227 -22.31 -3.13 -31.55
N GLY A 228 -22.74 -2.29 -30.60
CA GLY A 228 -23.67 -2.64 -29.52
C GLY A 228 -24.76 -1.59 -29.30
N PRO A 229 -25.50 -1.70 -28.18
CA PRO A 229 -26.54 -0.75 -27.84
C PRO A 229 -25.99 0.66 -27.53
N SER A 230 -26.83 1.67 -27.68
CA SER A 230 -26.54 3.03 -27.24
C SER A 230 -27.75 3.66 -26.55
N VAL A 231 -27.47 4.56 -25.60
CA VAL A 231 -28.44 5.39 -24.89
C VAL A 231 -27.97 6.83 -25.06
N THR A 232 -28.55 7.53 -26.03
CA THR A 232 -28.13 8.88 -26.44
C THR A 232 -29.25 9.90 -26.23
N LYS A 233 -28.96 11.19 -26.44
CA LYS A 233 -29.98 12.26 -26.53
C LYS A 233 -31.06 11.99 -27.57
N SER A 234 -30.78 11.18 -28.60
CA SER A 234 -31.73 10.78 -29.63
C SER A 234 -32.65 9.63 -29.21
N GLY A 235 -32.41 9.02 -28.04
CA GLY A 235 -33.12 7.85 -27.53
C GLY A 235 -32.21 6.62 -27.39
N ILE A 236 -32.85 5.45 -27.30
CA ILE A 236 -32.19 4.15 -27.15
C ILE A 236 -32.14 3.44 -28.51
N ASP A 237 -30.96 3.02 -28.92
CA ASP A 237 -30.76 2.07 -30.03
C ASP A 237 -30.22 0.76 -29.44
N ALA A 238 -30.83 -0.38 -29.77
CA ALA A 238 -30.39 -1.68 -29.29
C ALA A 238 -29.20 -2.27 -30.08
N GLY A 239 -28.72 -1.62 -31.16
CA GLY A 239 -27.61 -2.12 -31.96
C GLY A 239 -27.90 -3.49 -32.60
N ASN A 240 -29.13 -3.72 -33.03
CA ASN A 240 -29.68 -5.01 -33.49
C ASN A 240 -29.71 -6.14 -32.44
N GLN A 241 -29.57 -5.84 -31.15
CA GLN A 241 -29.62 -6.86 -30.08
C GLN A 241 -31.04 -7.02 -29.51
N LYS A 242 -31.30 -8.18 -28.88
CA LYS A 242 -32.59 -8.45 -28.21
C LYS A 242 -32.67 -7.66 -26.90
N ILE A 243 -33.67 -6.79 -26.78
CA ILE A 243 -34.05 -6.18 -25.49
C ILE A 243 -34.96 -7.18 -24.76
N THR A 244 -34.58 -7.60 -23.55
CA THR A 244 -35.38 -8.49 -22.67
C THR A 244 -35.72 -7.78 -21.36
N ASN A 245 -36.61 -8.36 -20.55
CA ASN A 245 -37.13 -7.77 -19.31
C ASN A 245 -37.85 -6.42 -19.50
N VAL A 246 -38.38 -6.17 -20.70
CA VAL A 246 -39.30 -5.06 -20.97
C VAL A 246 -40.66 -5.45 -20.39
N ALA A 247 -41.16 -4.70 -19.41
CA ALA A 247 -42.51 -4.86 -18.86
C ALA A 247 -43.57 -4.57 -19.94
N ASP A 248 -44.81 -4.97 -19.70
CA ASP A 248 -45.92 -4.66 -20.62
C ASP A 248 -46.12 -3.13 -20.71
N GLY A 249 -45.81 -2.54 -21.86
CA GLY A 249 -46.00 -1.10 -22.11
C GLY A 249 -47.47 -0.75 -22.34
N GLU A 250 -47.89 0.48 -22.05
CA GLU A 250 -49.29 0.87 -22.22
C GLU A 250 -49.70 0.86 -23.71
N VAL A 251 -50.63 -0.03 -24.10
CA VAL A 251 -51.15 -0.12 -25.48
C VAL A 251 -52.29 0.89 -25.67
N ALA A 252 -51.93 2.17 -25.65
CA ALA A 252 -52.86 3.30 -25.80
C ALA A 252 -52.43 4.27 -26.93
N ALA A 253 -53.41 5.00 -27.48
CA ALA A 253 -53.17 5.97 -28.53
C ALA A 253 -52.25 7.12 -28.04
N GLY A 254 -51.04 7.19 -28.59
CA GLY A 254 -50.04 8.20 -28.23
C GLY A 254 -48.97 7.71 -27.25
N SER A 255 -49.08 6.50 -26.71
CA SER A 255 -48.08 5.88 -25.83
C SER A 255 -46.65 5.95 -26.41
N LYS A 256 -45.68 5.96 -25.50
CA LYS A 256 -44.23 5.98 -25.77
C LYS A 256 -43.49 4.82 -25.11
N ASP A 257 -44.22 3.91 -24.50
CA ASP A 257 -43.65 2.73 -23.86
C ASP A 257 -43.16 1.73 -24.91
N ALA A 258 -42.10 1.01 -24.59
CA ALA A 258 -41.69 -0.14 -25.39
C ALA A 258 -42.66 -1.30 -25.13
N VAL A 259 -43.31 -1.80 -26.17
CA VAL A 259 -44.11 -3.03 -26.08
C VAL A 259 -43.21 -4.26 -26.19
N ASN A 260 -43.53 -5.30 -25.44
CA ASN A 260 -42.74 -6.53 -25.41
C ASN A 260 -43.31 -7.63 -26.35
N GLY A 261 -42.60 -8.76 -26.42
CA GLY A 261 -42.96 -9.88 -27.28
C GLY A 261 -44.29 -10.56 -26.94
N GLY A 262 -44.75 -10.50 -25.68
CA GLY A 262 -46.07 -11.03 -25.28
C GLY A 262 -47.20 -10.21 -25.90
N GLN A 263 -47.11 -8.89 -25.80
CA GLN A 263 -48.11 -7.97 -26.34
C GLN A 263 -48.23 -8.04 -27.87
N LEU A 264 -47.10 -8.24 -28.58
CA LEU A 264 -47.12 -8.52 -30.01
C LEU A 264 -47.71 -9.90 -30.32
N ASN A 265 -47.37 -10.92 -29.53
CA ASN A 265 -47.87 -12.28 -29.70
C ASN A 265 -49.41 -12.35 -29.57
N ASP A 266 -50.00 -11.60 -28.65
CA ASP A 266 -51.46 -11.53 -28.47
C ASP A 266 -52.15 -10.84 -29.67
N SER A 267 -51.53 -9.79 -30.21
CA SER A 267 -52.01 -9.13 -31.44
C SER A 267 -51.91 -10.02 -32.68
N VAL A 268 -50.85 -10.84 -32.78
CA VAL A 268 -50.70 -11.82 -33.88
C VAL A 268 -51.70 -12.96 -33.71
N GLY A 269 -51.89 -13.48 -32.50
CA GLY A 269 -52.91 -14.50 -32.19
C GLY A 269 -54.30 -14.07 -32.64
N SER A 270 -54.69 -12.84 -32.30
CA SER A 270 -55.96 -12.22 -32.75
C SER A 270 -56.11 -12.16 -34.28
N THR A 271 -55.01 -12.10 -35.03
CA THR A 271 -55.02 -12.14 -36.51
C THR A 271 -55.13 -13.58 -37.03
N GLY A 272 -54.54 -14.55 -36.34
CA GLY A 272 -54.72 -15.98 -36.61
C GLY A 272 -56.18 -16.41 -36.44
N ASP A 273 -56.85 -15.95 -35.38
CA ASP A 273 -58.28 -16.19 -35.14
C ASP A 273 -59.18 -15.64 -36.27
N ILE A 274 -58.82 -14.49 -36.86
CA ILE A 274 -59.52 -13.90 -38.02
C ILE A 274 -59.34 -14.73 -39.30
N LEU A 275 -58.16 -15.33 -39.49
CA LEU A 275 -57.85 -16.20 -40.64
C LEU A 275 -58.47 -17.60 -40.48
N GLY A 276 -58.66 -18.05 -39.25
CA GLY A 276 -59.38 -19.28 -38.89
C GLY A 276 -58.70 -20.56 -39.37
N GLY A 277 -59.49 -21.63 -39.51
CA GLY A 277 -59.05 -22.85 -40.22
C GLY A 277 -57.94 -23.68 -39.57
N GLY A 278 -57.58 -23.44 -38.30
CA GLY A 278 -56.50 -24.16 -37.61
C GLY A 278 -55.13 -23.49 -37.67
N VAL A 279 -55.05 -22.24 -38.14
CA VAL A 279 -53.84 -21.43 -38.09
C VAL A 279 -53.34 -21.28 -36.64
N THR A 280 -52.05 -21.52 -36.42
CA THR A 280 -51.39 -21.37 -35.11
C THR A 280 -50.41 -20.20 -35.12
N ASN A 281 -50.27 -19.51 -33.99
CA ASN A 281 -49.23 -18.50 -33.80
C ASN A 281 -48.02 -19.15 -33.09
N GLU A 282 -46.95 -19.40 -33.83
CA GLU A 282 -45.68 -19.87 -33.28
C GLU A 282 -44.64 -18.75 -33.39
N GLY A 283 -44.41 -18.04 -32.28
CA GLY A 283 -43.34 -17.04 -32.18
C GLY A 283 -43.58 -15.75 -32.99
N GLY A 284 -44.83 -15.31 -33.11
CA GLY A 284 -45.21 -14.12 -33.88
C GLY A 284 -45.38 -14.38 -35.38
N LYS A 285 -45.27 -15.64 -35.81
CA LYS A 285 -45.57 -16.08 -37.18
C LYS A 285 -46.85 -16.92 -37.16
N LEU A 286 -47.80 -16.55 -38.01
CA LEU A 286 -48.95 -17.39 -38.32
C LEU A 286 -48.52 -18.53 -39.23
N ASN A 287 -48.62 -19.76 -38.72
CA ASN A 287 -48.36 -20.99 -39.44
C ASN A 287 -49.70 -21.64 -39.83
N GLY A 288 -49.75 -22.18 -41.05
CA GLY A 288 -50.88 -22.99 -41.51
C GLY A 288 -50.98 -24.34 -40.79
N PRO A 289 -51.94 -25.19 -41.17
CA PRO A 289 -52.70 -25.09 -42.43
C PRO A 289 -53.73 -23.96 -42.44
N PHE A 290 -53.69 -23.15 -43.49
CA PHE A 290 -54.87 -22.42 -43.93
C PHE A 290 -55.82 -23.45 -44.55
N THR A 291 -56.74 -23.98 -43.75
CA THR A 291 -57.64 -25.04 -44.22
C THR A 291 -58.77 -24.45 -45.05
N VAL A 292 -58.82 -24.80 -46.34
CA VAL A 292 -59.87 -24.39 -47.27
C VAL A 292 -60.44 -25.67 -47.91
N ASN A 293 -61.73 -25.93 -47.67
CA ASN A 293 -62.41 -27.17 -48.08
C ASN A 293 -61.66 -28.45 -47.63
N ASP A 294 -61.29 -28.51 -46.35
CA ASP A 294 -60.65 -29.65 -45.68
C ASP A 294 -59.27 -30.09 -46.24
N GLN A 295 -58.71 -29.37 -47.23
CA GLN A 295 -57.28 -29.40 -47.52
C GLN A 295 -56.55 -28.25 -46.84
N GLY A 296 -55.42 -28.59 -46.22
CA GLY A 296 -54.51 -27.62 -45.63
C GLY A 296 -53.53 -27.09 -46.66
N TYR A 297 -53.38 -25.77 -46.70
CA TYR A 297 -52.38 -25.09 -47.51
C TYR A 297 -51.45 -24.26 -46.62
N ASP A 298 -50.15 -24.24 -46.94
CA ASP A 298 -49.13 -23.66 -46.05
C ASP A 298 -49.15 -22.13 -46.02
N THR A 299 -49.62 -21.49 -47.10
CA THR A 299 -49.87 -20.05 -47.16
C THR A 299 -51.16 -19.75 -47.93
N VAL A 300 -51.73 -18.56 -47.72
CA VAL A 300 -52.86 -18.06 -48.54
C VAL A 300 -52.48 -18.02 -50.04
N ALA A 301 -51.21 -17.77 -50.37
CA ALA A 301 -50.71 -17.82 -51.74
C ALA A 301 -50.59 -19.26 -52.27
N ASP A 302 -50.29 -20.26 -51.42
CA ASP A 302 -50.20 -21.67 -51.82
C ASP A 302 -51.57 -22.37 -51.86
N ALA A 303 -52.57 -21.87 -51.15
CA ALA A 303 -53.98 -22.16 -51.46
C ALA A 303 -54.34 -21.71 -52.89
N ILE A 304 -53.77 -20.59 -53.34
CA ILE A 304 -53.97 -20.06 -54.70
C ILE A 304 -53.03 -20.74 -55.72
N LYS A 305 -51.86 -21.24 -55.31
CA LYS A 305 -50.76 -21.69 -56.19
C LYS A 305 -50.59 -23.22 -56.26
N GLY A 306 -50.91 -23.96 -55.21
CA GLY A 306 -51.10 -25.42 -55.27
C GLY A 306 -52.25 -25.78 -56.22
N GLU A 307 -53.31 -24.96 -56.23
CA GLU A 307 -54.33 -25.01 -57.27
C GLU A 307 -53.87 -24.56 -58.67
N SER A 308 -52.65 -24.02 -58.81
CA SER A 308 -52.12 -23.48 -60.08
C SER A 308 -50.93 -24.25 -60.68
N ALA A 309 -50.29 -25.19 -59.98
CA ALA A 309 -49.00 -25.77 -60.43
C ALA A 309 -48.78 -27.25 -60.00
N LYS A 310 -49.31 -28.30 -60.63
CA LYS A 310 -49.76 -28.47 -62.03
C LYS A 310 -48.62 -28.39 -63.12
N ALA A 311 -47.30 -28.50 -62.77
CA ALA A 311 -46.13 -28.67 -63.71
C ALA A 311 -44.79 -29.24 -63.07
N LYS A 312 -43.81 -29.83 -63.82
CA LYS A 312 -42.54 -30.56 -63.33
C LYS A 312 -41.32 -30.68 -64.34
N THR A 313 -40.05 -31.06 -63.94
CA THR A 313 -38.92 -31.90 -64.60
C THR A 313 -37.47 -31.87 -63.88
N GLU A 314 -36.31 -32.46 -64.37
CA GLU A 314 -35.17 -33.26 -63.68
C GLU A 314 -33.64 -33.19 -64.23
N VAL A 315 -32.52 -33.80 -63.64
CA VAL A 315 -31.12 -34.31 -64.19
C VAL A 315 -29.74 -34.21 -63.31
N GLU A 316 -28.58 -34.95 -63.58
CA GLU A 316 -27.33 -35.26 -62.71
C GLU A 316 -25.86 -35.51 -63.37
N ALA A 317 -24.69 -35.67 -62.63
CA ALA A 317 -23.21 -35.56 -63.08
C ALA A 317 -22.07 -36.64 -62.66
N GLY A 318 -20.77 -36.55 -63.12
CA GLY A 318 -19.67 -37.58 -62.96
C GLY A 318 -18.17 -37.18 -62.57
N LYS A 319 -17.15 -38.09 -62.72
CA LYS A 319 -15.85 -38.04 -61.94
C LYS A 319 -14.63 -37.23 -62.46
N ASN A 320 -14.40 -37.07 -63.77
CA ASN A 320 -13.38 -36.14 -64.34
C ASN A 320 -14.02 -35.09 -65.29
N MET A 321 -15.35 -34.95 -65.22
CA MET A 321 -16.24 -34.10 -66.03
C MET A 321 -17.54 -33.82 -65.23
N THR A 322 -18.08 -32.60 -65.21
CA THR A 322 -19.28 -32.24 -64.40
C THR A 322 -20.34 -31.39 -65.13
N VAL A 323 -21.63 -31.54 -64.75
CA VAL A 323 -22.86 -31.28 -65.54
C VAL A 323 -23.80 -30.24 -64.88
N GLU A 324 -23.98 -29.10 -65.53
CA GLU A 324 -25.25 -28.50 -66.02
C GLU A 324 -26.44 -28.07 -65.08
N SER A 325 -26.80 -26.76 -65.03
CA SER A 325 -28.16 -26.20 -65.35
C SER A 325 -28.31 -24.65 -65.29
N ARG A 326 -29.23 -24.07 -66.09
CA ARG A 326 -29.59 -22.63 -66.18
C ARG A 326 -31.06 -22.38 -66.56
N THR A 327 -31.66 -21.25 -66.19
CA THR A 327 -33.04 -20.86 -66.60
C THR A 327 -33.02 -19.87 -67.77
N GLY A 328 -33.94 -20.02 -68.73
CA GLY A 328 -34.15 -19.13 -69.87
C GLY A 328 -34.97 -17.87 -69.52
N ALA A 329 -34.89 -16.84 -70.37
CA ALA A 329 -35.50 -15.53 -70.13
C ALA A 329 -37.04 -15.56 -69.90
N ASP A 330 -37.72 -16.59 -70.43
CA ASP A 330 -39.19 -16.70 -70.44
C ASP A 330 -39.73 -17.89 -69.62
N GLY A 331 -38.93 -18.48 -68.72
CA GLY A 331 -39.42 -19.36 -67.65
C GLY A 331 -39.30 -20.88 -67.84
N GLN A 332 -38.26 -21.38 -68.52
CA GLN A 332 -37.92 -22.82 -68.58
C GLN A 332 -36.46 -23.14 -68.19
N THR A 333 -36.15 -24.38 -67.81
CA THR A 333 -34.82 -24.85 -67.36
C THR A 333 -34.03 -25.57 -68.48
N ILE A 334 -32.70 -25.36 -68.53
CA ILE A 334 -31.67 -25.75 -69.55
C ILE A 334 -30.34 -26.16 -68.83
N TYR A 335 -29.27 -26.56 -69.56
CA TYR A 335 -28.10 -27.34 -69.12
C TYR A 335 -26.74 -27.00 -69.91
N GLU A 336 -25.52 -26.98 -69.29
CA GLU A 336 -24.11 -26.73 -69.86
C GLU A 336 -22.85 -27.29 -69.03
N VAL A 337 -21.77 -27.94 -69.62
CA VAL A 337 -20.72 -28.90 -69.02
C VAL A 337 -19.17 -28.49 -68.93
N ALA A 338 -18.28 -29.15 -68.11
CA ALA A 338 -16.76 -29.03 -68.16
C ALA A 338 -15.80 -30.10 -67.42
N THR A 339 -14.44 -30.07 -67.64
CA THR A 339 -13.29 -30.89 -67.04
C THR A 339 -12.53 -30.25 -65.83
N ALA A 340 -11.55 -30.95 -65.20
CA ALA A 340 -10.74 -30.52 -64.01
C ALA A 340 -9.18 -30.46 -64.20
N ASP A 341 -8.45 -29.86 -63.24
CA ASP A 341 -7.13 -29.20 -63.48
C ASP A 341 -5.78 -29.87 -63.04
N ASP A 342 -5.72 -30.98 -62.27
CA ASP A 342 -4.44 -31.60 -61.79
C ASP A 342 -4.32 -33.13 -62.08
N VAL A 343 -3.10 -33.66 -62.39
CA VAL A 343 -2.82 -35.09 -62.78
C VAL A 343 -1.39 -35.63 -62.43
N GLU A 344 -1.18 -36.96 -62.35
CA GLU A 344 0.05 -37.62 -61.78
C GLU A 344 0.58 -38.89 -62.55
N PHE A 345 1.91 -39.15 -62.62
CA PHE A 345 2.57 -40.32 -63.30
C PHE A 345 3.96 -40.75 -62.74
N ASN A 346 4.50 -41.93 -63.16
CA ASN A 346 5.60 -42.67 -62.47
C ASN A 346 6.93 -43.01 -63.24
N ASN A 347 7.22 -42.57 -64.48
CA ASN A 347 8.52 -42.87 -65.17
C ASN A 347 8.80 -41.98 -66.42
N VAL A 348 10.08 -41.72 -66.80
CA VAL A 348 10.46 -40.86 -67.95
C VAL A 348 11.68 -41.40 -68.74
N LYS A 349 11.73 -41.22 -70.08
CA LYS A 349 12.84 -41.66 -70.96
C LYS A 349 13.15 -40.65 -72.08
N VAL A 350 14.44 -40.37 -72.36
CA VAL A 350 14.90 -39.48 -73.45
C VAL A 350 16.21 -39.99 -74.11
N GLY A 351 16.14 -40.46 -75.36
CA GLY A 351 17.33 -40.71 -76.21
C GLY A 351 18.17 -41.96 -75.89
N ASP A 352 19.43 -41.95 -76.35
CA ASP A 352 20.40 -43.06 -76.29
C ASP A 352 21.27 -43.06 -75.00
N VAL A 353 21.34 -41.93 -74.29
CA VAL A 353 22.03 -41.85 -72.99
C VAL A 353 21.11 -42.44 -71.92
N THR A 354 21.53 -43.55 -71.33
CA THR A 354 20.79 -44.18 -70.23
C THR A 354 21.39 -43.79 -68.89
N ILE A 355 20.61 -43.09 -68.06
CA ILE A 355 20.91 -42.91 -66.63
C ILE A 355 20.29 -44.10 -65.91
N ASP A 356 21.11 -45.11 -65.63
CA ASP A 356 20.72 -46.22 -64.76
C ASP A 356 20.70 -45.74 -63.30
N GLY A 357 19.48 -45.55 -62.78
CA GLY A 357 19.21 -45.13 -61.40
C GLY A 357 19.69 -46.11 -60.32
N ALA A 358 20.21 -47.30 -60.68
CA ALA A 358 20.76 -48.27 -59.74
C ALA A 358 22.31 -48.32 -59.69
N THR A 359 23.03 -47.99 -60.77
CA THR A 359 24.51 -48.11 -60.82
C THR A 359 25.26 -46.82 -61.12
N GLY A 360 24.58 -45.75 -61.57
CA GLY A 360 25.21 -44.46 -61.87
C GLY A 360 26.22 -44.45 -63.03
N LYS A 361 26.42 -45.59 -63.71
CA LYS A 361 27.38 -45.70 -64.82
C LYS A 361 26.83 -45.05 -66.09
N ILE A 362 27.40 -43.92 -66.47
CA ILE A 362 27.15 -43.29 -67.77
C ILE A 362 27.90 -44.08 -68.84
N SER A 363 27.18 -44.59 -69.85
CA SER A 363 27.73 -45.33 -70.99
C SER A 363 27.34 -44.66 -72.30
N GLY A 364 28.20 -44.75 -73.32
CA GLY A 364 28.04 -44.03 -74.60
C GLY A 364 28.89 -42.76 -74.73
N VAL A 365 29.91 -42.59 -73.87
CA VAL A 365 30.76 -41.38 -73.84
C VAL A 365 31.95 -41.48 -74.82
N ALA A 366 32.21 -40.41 -75.56
CA ALA A 366 33.34 -40.29 -76.48
C ALA A 366 34.67 -40.00 -75.76
N ALA A 367 35.79 -39.89 -76.49
CA ALA A 367 37.06 -39.45 -75.90
C ALA A 367 37.00 -37.95 -75.60
N GLY A 368 36.87 -37.58 -74.31
CA GLY A 368 36.88 -36.19 -73.90
C GLY A 368 38.21 -35.49 -74.14
N ASP A 369 38.13 -34.18 -74.40
CA ASP A 369 39.31 -33.33 -74.54
C ASP A 369 40.10 -33.31 -73.22
N VAL A 370 41.43 -33.47 -73.32
CA VAL A 370 42.34 -33.37 -72.16
C VAL A 370 42.96 -31.97 -72.18
N ASN A 371 42.21 -31.03 -71.63
CA ASN A 371 42.67 -29.68 -71.31
C ASN A 371 42.02 -29.23 -69.98
N PRO A 372 42.52 -28.18 -69.31
CA PRO A 372 42.07 -27.79 -67.98
C PRO A 372 40.60 -27.36 -67.88
N ASP A 373 40.03 -26.84 -68.98
CA ASP A 373 38.67 -26.28 -69.04
C ASP A 373 37.65 -27.30 -69.58
N SER A 374 38.10 -28.48 -69.98
CA SER A 374 37.26 -29.55 -70.49
C SER A 374 36.40 -30.15 -69.37
N THR A 375 35.08 -30.13 -69.56
CA THR A 375 34.13 -30.86 -68.73
C THR A 375 33.78 -32.25 -69.29
N ASP A 376 34.48 -32.69 -70.34
CA ASP A 376 34.24 -33.98 -70.97
C ASP A 376 34.87 -35.13 -70.16
N ALA A 377 34.23 -36.29 -70.16
CA ALA A 377 34.82 -37.48 -69.54
C ALA A 377 35.79 -38.20 -70.51
N ILE A 378 36.95 -38.60 -69.98
CA ILE A 378 38.05 -39.22 -70.73
C ILE A 378 37.97 -40.75 -70.74
N ASN A 379 38.72 -41.43 -71.63
CA ASN A 379 38.69 -42.88 -71.77
C ASN A 379 40.07 -43.57 -71.73
N GLY A 380 40.06 -44.89 -71.58
CA GLY A 380 41.27 -45.69 -71.32
C GLY A 380 42.37 -45.65 -72.39
N SER A 381 42.09 -45.21 -73.62
CA SER A 381 43.13 -45.06 -74.67
C SER A 381 44.14 -43.96 -74.34
N GLN A 382 43.74 -42.96 -73.57
CA GLN A 382 44.60 -41.86 -73.12
C GLN A 382 45.58 -42.30 -72.02
N LEU A 383 45.33 -43.44 -71.35
CA LEU A 383 46.15 -43.95 -70.25
C LEU A 383 47.42 -44.70 -70.71
N SER A 384 47.38 -45.43 -71.83
CA SER A 384 48.50 -46.30 -72.25
C SER A 384 49.77 -45.54 -72.67
N LYS A 385 49.64 -44.40 -73.35
CA LYS A 385 50.78 -43.58 -73.79
C LYS A 385 51.63 -43.05 -72.63
N ASN A 386 51.03 -42.92 -71.45
CA ASN A 386 51.69 -42.48 -70.23
C ASN A 386 52.79 -43.45 -69.79
N ALA A 387 52.53 -44.77 -69.88
CA ALA A 387 53.45 -45.80 -69.41
C ALA A 387 54.81 -45.78 -70.13
N GLN A 388 54.83 -45.55 -71.45
CA GLN A 388 56.06 -45.56 -72.25
C GLN A 388 57.11 -44.55 -71.77
N SER A 389 56.67 -43.38 -71.29
CA SER A 389 57.53 -42.33 -70.75
C SER A 389 58.31 -42.75 -69.50
N VAL A 390 57.82 -43.74 -68.75
CA VAL A 390 58.37 -44.14 -67.44
C VAL A 390 59.65 -44.96 -67.59
N SER A 391 59.76 -45.76 -68.66
CA SER A 391 60.95 -46.57 -68.95
C SER A 391 62.21 -45.72 -69.13
N ASP A 392 62.12 -44.74 -70.02
CA ASP A 392 63.29 -44.00 -70.50
C ASP A 392 63.90 -43.12 -69.39
N ALA A 393 63.08 -42.76 -68.39
CA ALA A 393 63.48 -41.96 -67.24
C ALA A 393 64.29 -42.73 -66.18
N LEU A 394 64.16 -44.06 -66.09
CA LEU A 394 64.86 -44.86 -65.06
C LEU A 394 66.35 -45.05 -65.37
N GLY A 395 66.75 -44.92 -66.63
CA GLY A 395 68.11 -45.21 -67.07
C GLY A 395 68.53 -46.65 -66.76
N GLY A 396 69.85 -46.90 -66.69
CA GLY A 396 70.47 -48.12 -66.18
C GLY A 396 70.07 -49.49 -66.77
N GLY A 397 69.07 -49.59 -67.67
CA GLY A 397 68.66 -50.81 -68.38
C GLY A 397 67.17 -51.00 -68.75
N SER A 398 66.24 -50.13 -68.34
CA SER A 398 64.77 -50.38 -68.33
C SER A 398 63.96 -50.29 -69.68
N THR A 399 62.75 -50.90 -69.73
CA THR A 399 61.81 -51.06 -70.90
C THR A 399 60.30 -51.24 -70.49
N VAL A 400 59.30 -51.06 -71.38
CA VAL A 400 57.81 -51.17 -71.10
C VAL A 400 57.08 -52.41 -71.68
N ASN A 401 55.96 -52.83 -71.03
CA ASN A 401 55.15 -54.04 -71.27
C ASN A 401 53.69 -53.78 -71.74
N PRO A 402 52.98 -54.76 -72.36
CA PRO A 402 51.66 -54.56 -73.00
C PRO A 402 50.46 -54.34 -72.08
N ASP A 403 50.56 -54.63 -70.78
CA ASP A 403 49.55 -54.32 -69.76
C ASP A 403 49.71 -52.90 -69.19
N GLY A 404 50.83 -52.22 -69.51
CA GLY A 404 51.20 -50.88 -69.05
C GLY A 404 52.39 -50.80 -68.07
N THR A 405 53.17 -51.88 -67.86
CA THR A 405 54.22 -51.97 -66.80
C THR A 405 55.69 -51.86 -67.31
N VAL A 406 56.74 -51.84 -66.45
CA VAL A 406 58.16 -51.45 -66.79
C VAL A 406 59.26 -52.33 -66.10
N THR A 407 60.49 -52.45 -66.66
CA THR A 407 61.67 -53.25 -66.17
C THR A 407 62.79 -52.44 -65.44
N ALA A 408 63.94 -53.05 -65.04
CA ALA A 408 64.86 -52.55 -63.96
C ALA A 408 66.37 -52.27 -64.31
N PRO A 409 67.10 -51.35 -63.59
CA PRO A 409 68.49 -50.86 -63.88
C PRO A 409 69.72 -51.42 -63.07
N ASN A 410 70.94 -50.81 -63.09
CA ASN A 410 72.15 -51.23 -62.28
C ASN A 410 73.27 -50.16 -62.00
N TYR A 411 73.91 -50.17 -60.80
CA TYR A 411 74.83 -49.13 -60.25
C TYR A 411 75.86 -49.65 -59.18
N THR A 412 76.78 -48.80 -58.66
CA THR A 412 77.82 -49.13 -57.63
C THR A 412 78.01 -48.03 -56.58
N VAL A 413 77.96 -48.33 -55.27
CA VAL A 413 78.02 -47.32 -54.18
C VAL A 413 78.58 -47.88 -52.85
N ASN A 414 79.30 -47.06 -52.06
CA ASN A 414 79.89 -47.39 -50.74
C ASN A 414 80.65 -48.74 -50.69
N GLY A 415 81.26 -49.13 -51.82
CA GLY A 415 82.03 -50.36 -51.97
C GLY A 415 81.25 -51.60 -52.44
N ALA A 416 79.98 -51.47 -52.86
CA ALA A 416 79.16 -52.59 -53.35
C ALA A 416 78.34 -52.25 -54.62
N ASP A 417 78.06 -53.27 -55.45
CA ASP A 417 77.28 -53.20 -56.70
C ASP A 417 75.80 -53.60 -56.49
N VAL A 418 74.86 -52.97 -57.21
CA VAL A 418 73.42 -53.00 -56.92
C VAL A 418 72.51 -52.71 -58.13
N ASN A 419 71.52 -53.59 -58.38
CA ASN A 419 70.77 -53.68 -59.65
C ASN A 419 69.37 -53.02 -59.64
N ASN A 420 69.28 -51.82 -59.07
CA ASN A 420 68.20 -50.84 -59.31
C ASN A 420 68.57 -49.50 -58.65
N VAL A 421 67.87 -48.40 -58.99
CA VAL A 421 68.18 -47.06 -58.45
C VAL A 421 68.02 -47.04 -56.93
N GLY A 422 67.01 -47.74 -56.41
CA GLY A 422 66.73 -47.83 -54.98
C GLY A 422 67.90 -48.42 -54.20
N ASP A 423 68.44 -49.56 -54.63
CA ASP A 423 69.56 -50.22 -53.97
C ASP A 423 70.88 -49.42 -54.07
N ALA A 424 71.07 -48.66 -55.16
CA ALA A 424 72.17 -47.70 -55.31
C ALA A 424 72.13 -46.61 -54.24
N ILE A 425 70.98 -45.96 -54.12
CA ILE A 425 70.74 -44.96 -53.09
C ILE A 425 70.89 -45.60 -51.70
N THR A 426 70.30 -46.77 -51.47
CA THR A 426 70.34 -47.54 -50.20
C THR A 426 71.75 -47.91 -49.75
N ALA A 427 72.71 -48.06 -50.68
CA ALA A 427 74.10 -48.29 -50.34
C ALA A 427 74.82 -46.99 -49.91
N LEU A 428 74.53 -45.85 -50.53
CA LEU A 428 75.01 -44.51 -50.12
C LEU A 428 74.46 -44.14 -48.74
N ASP A 429 73.22 -44.57 -48.51
CA ASP A 429 72.39 -44.43 -47.32
C ASP A 429 72.89 -45.20 -46.07
N LYS A 430 74.22 -45.42 -45.91
CA LYS A 430 74.80 -46.23 -44.81
C LYS A 430 75.66 -45.49 -43.78
N GLY A 431 76.20 -44.31 -44.06
CA GLY A 431 76.72 -43.33 -43.08
C GLY A 431 77.86 -43.69 -42.09
N TRP A 432 78.08 -42.81 -41.10
CA TRP A 432 78.99 -42.90 -39.95
C TRP A 432 78.24 -42.65 -38.62
N THR A 433 78.54 -43.37 -37.54
CA THR A 433 77.65 -43.42 -36.37
C THR A 433 77.86 -42.31 -35.33
N LEU A 434 76.76 -41.70 -34.85
CA LEU A 434 76.70 -40.84 -33.67
C LEU A 434 75.80 -41.46 -32.58
N GLN A 435 76.10 -41.20 -31.30
CA GLN A 435 75.39 -41.70 -30.12
C GLN A 435 75.26 -40.60 -29.06
N SER A 436 74.16 -40.59 -28.30
CA SER A 436 73.95 -39.70 -27.16
C SER A 436 73.42 -40.47 -25.95
N ASN A 437 73.96 -40.21 -24.75
CA ASN A 437 73.65 -40.92 -23.51
C ASN A 437 73.68 -42.47 -23.59
N GLY A 438 74.43 -43.04 -24.53
CA GLY A 438 74.57 -44.49 -24.73
C GLY A 438 73.49 -45.15 -25.60
N GLU A 439 72.53 -44.39 -26.10
CA GLU A 439 71.37 -44.87 -26.88
C GLU A 439 71.39 -44.29 -28.32
N ASN A 440 70.48 -44.78 -29.18
CA ASN A 440 70.21 -44.28 -30.54
C ASN A 440 71.44 -44.14 -31.47
N ALA A 441 72.20 -45.22 -31.64
CA ALA A 441 73.28 -45.29 -32.61
C ALA A 441 72.77 -45.24 -34.07
N GLY A 442 72.77 -44.06 -34.68
CA GLY A 442 72.34 -43.83 -36.07
C GLY A 442 73.48 -43.41 -36.99
N ALA A 443 73.44 -43.82 -38.25
CA ALA A 443 74.52 -43.57 -39.22
C ALA A 443 74.24 -42.33 -40.10
N VAL A 444 75.00 -41.26 -39.86
CA VAL A 444 75.02 -39.96 -40.54
C VAL A 444 75.72 -40.09 -41.90
N LYS A 445 75.05 -39.75 -43.00
CA LYS A 445 75.57 -39.90 -44.37
C LYS A 445 76.28 -38.64 -44.87
N ALA A 446 76.91 -38.74 -46.03
CA ALA A 446 77.55 -37.60 -46.67
C ALA A 446 76.47 -36.62 -47.19
N GLY A 447 76.46 -35.40 -46.66
CA GLY A 447 75.43 -34.40 -46.91
C GLY A 447 74.43 -34.23 -45.76
N ASP A 448 74.38 -35.16 -44.80
CA ASP A 448 73.54 -35.04 -43.61
C ASP A 448 74.05 -33.89 -42.73
N THR A 449 73.12 -33.08 -42.22
CA THR A 449 73.41 -32.06 -41.22
C THR A 449 73.14 -32.66 -39.85
N VAL A 450 74.18 -32.76 -39.01
CA VAL A 450 74.04 -33.17 -37.61
C VAL A 450 73.71 -31.92 -36.79
N ASP A 451 72.44 -31.79 -36.41
CA ASP A 451 72.03 -30.78 -35.44
C ASP A 451 72.30 -31.29 -34.00
N ILE A 452 72.99 -30.47 -33.22
CA ILE A 452 73.29 -30.74 -31.79
C ILE A 452 72.67 -29.59 -30.99
N GLY A 453 71.34 -29.51 -31.09
CA GLY A 453 70.51 -28.54 -30.39
C GLY A 453 69.91 -29.09 -29.09
N THR A 454 68.72 -28.60 -28.77
CA THR A 454 67.78 -29.17 -27.79
C THR A 454 66.74 -30.03 -28.51
N ALA A 455 65.83 -30.67 -27.77
CA ALA A 455 64.70 -31.38 -28.39
C ALA A 455 63.76 -30.38 -29.09
N ASP A 456 63.06 -30.82 -30.14
CA ASP A 456 62.09 -29.98 -30.86
C ASP A 456 61.01 -29.44 -29.90
N GLY A 457 60.87 -28.11 -29.84
CA GLY A 457 59.93 -27.43 -28.94
C GLY A 457 60.43 -27.24 -27.49
N GLU A 458 61.65 -27.66 -27.16
CA GLU A 458 62.25 -27.36 -25.86
C GLU A 458 62.70 -25.88 -25.81
N GLU A 459 61.93 -25.08 -25.07
CA GLU A 459 62.16 -23.63 -24.91
C GLU A 459 62.97 -23.27 -23.65
N ASN A 460 63.21 -24.19 -22.72
CA ASN A 460 63.88 -23.90 -21.45
C ASN A 460 65.41 -23.86 -21.57
N LEU A 461 65.96 -24.50 -22.58
CA LEU A 461 67.39 -24.63 -22.82
C LEU A 461 67.77 -23.88 -24.09
N GLN A 462 68.85 -23.11 -24.03
CA GLN A 462 69.48 -22.49 -25.20
C GLN A 462 70.86 -23.09 -25.43
N VAL A 463 71.20 -23.29 -26.70
CA VAL A 463 72.46 -23.87 -27.16
C VAL A 463 73.22 -22.85 -28.00
N ALA A 464 74.50 -22.64 -27.69
CA ALA A 464 75.37 -21.77 -28.45
C ALA A 464 76.61 -22.54 -28.92
N LYS A 465 76.94 -22.43 -30.22
CA LYS A 465 78.19 -22.94 -30.78
C LYS A 465 79.23 -21.83 -30.80
N GLU A 466 80.38 -22.07 -30.17
CA GLU A 466 81.51 -21.14 -30.19
C GLU A 466 82.76 -21.89 -30.68
N GLY A 467 83.12 -21.66 -31.94
CA GLY A 467 84.15 -22.45 -32.61
C GLY A 467 83.78 -23.94 -32.64
N ASN A 468 84.57 -24.79 -31.98
CA ASN A 468 84.31 -26.22 -31.88
C ASN A 468 83.49 -26.63 -30.65
N ASP A 469 83.26 -25.72 -29.70
CA ASP A 469 82.53 -26.01 -28.46
C ASP A 469 81.02 -25.80 -28.63
N ILE A 470 80.24 -26.58 -27.88
CA ILE A 470 78.78 -26.45 -27.75
C ILE A 470 78.49 -26.14 -26.27
N LYS A 471 77.82 -25.02 -26.01
CA LYS A 471 77.48 -24.55 -24.66
C LYS A 471 75.97 -24.60 -24.45
N TYR A 472 75.55 -25.22 -23.35
CA TYR A 472 74.17 -25.23 -22.88
C TYR A 472 73.98 -24.24 -21.74
N SER A 473 72.85 -23.55 -21.71
CA SER A 473 72.39 -22.80 -20.54
C SER A 473 70.86 -22.75 -20.49
N LEU A 474 70.30 -22.44 -19.32
CA LEU A 474 68.86 -22.20 -19.19
C LEU A 474 68.51 -20.83 -19.76
N ASN A 475 67.35 -20.74 -20.40
CA ASN A 475 66.71 -19.47 -20.70
C ASN A 475 66.26 -18.78 -19.42
N ARG A 476 66.15 -17.44 -19.47
CA ARG A 476 65.76 -16.65 -18.28
C ARG A 476 64.31 -16.88 -17.88
N ASP A 477 63.45 -17.05 -18.87
CA ASP A 477 62.05 -17.39 -18.70
C ASP A 477 61.89 -18.89 -18.98
N LEU A 478 61.30 -19.62 -18.04
CA LEU A 478 61.15 -21.08 -18.12
C LEU A 478 59.67 -21.44 -18.27
N LYS A 479 59.37 -22.28 -19.27
CA LYS A 479 58.06 -22.90 -19.50
C LYS A 479 58.09 -24.32 -18.93
N VAL A 480 57.50 -24.50 -17.74
CA VAL A 480 57.46 -25.78 -17.03
C VAL A 480 56.03 -26.10 -16.58
N ASP A 481 55.63 -27.37 -16.65
CA ASP A 481 54.30 -27.83 -16.23
C ASP A 481 54.07 -27.70 -14.72
N SER A 482 55.14 -27.85 -13.93
CA SER A 482 55.13 -27.61 -12.49
C SER A 482 56.51 -27.31 -11.91
N VAL A 483 56.52 -26.60 -10.78
CA VAL A 483 57.68 -26.41 -9.89
C VAL A 483 57.29 -26.92 -8.51
N THR A 484 58.08 -27.83 -7.94
CA THR A 484 57.89 -28.35 -6.57
C THR A 484 59.04 -27.88 -5.69
N ALA A 485 58.73 -27.18 -4.60
CA ALA A 485 59.68 -26.66 -3.62
C ALA A 485 59.21 -27.02 -2.21
N GLY A 486 59.68 -28.17 -1.70
CA GLY A 486 59.16 -28.76 -0.47
C GLY A 486 57.67 -29.11 -0.60
N ASP A 487 56.85 -28.73 0.37
CA ASP A 487 55.39 -28.94 0.38
C ASP A 487 54.62 -28.01 -0.57
N THR A 488 55.31 -27.07 -1.24
CA THR A 488 54.72 -26.09 -2.16
C THR A 488 54.84 -26.54 -3.60
N VAL A 489 53.71 -26.58 -4.31
CA VAL A 489 53.63 -26.87 -5.74
C VAL A 489 53.05 -25.64 -6.45
N LEU A 490 53.72 -25.18 -7.50
CA LEU A 490 53.19 -24.24 -8.48
C LEU A 490 53.02 -25.01 -9.80
N ASN A 491 51.79 -25.15 -10.28
CA ASN A 491 51.48 -25.85 -11.53
C ASN A 491 50.38 -25.09 -12.32
N ASN A 492 49.86 -25.71 -13.38
CA ASN A 492 48.77 -25.13 -14.16
C ASN A 492 47.49 -24.84 -13.34
N ASP A 493 47.24 -25.50 -12.21
CA ASP A 493 46.06 -25.22 -11.37
C ASP A 493 46.29 -24.04 -10.43
N GLY A 494 47.54 -23.67 -10.17
CA GLY A 494 47.96 -22.52 -9.36
C GLY A 494 49.00 -22.88 -8.31
N LEU A 495 48.98 -22.17 -7.18
CA LEU A 495 49.85 -22.39 -6.02
C LEU A 495 49.12 -23.24 -4.98
N SER A 496 49.72 -24.34 -4.54
CA SER A 496 49.20 -25.19 -3.47
C SER A 496 50.28 -25.48 -2.43
N ILE A 497 49.94 -25.38 -1.14
CA ILE A 497 50.79 -25.79 -0.02
C ILE A 497 50.11 -26.96 0.68
N THR A 498 50.79 -28.10 0.79
CA THR A 498 50.24 -29.30 1.42
C THR A 498 49.85 -29.03 2.88
N ASN A 499 48.59 -29.32 3.26
CA ASN A 499 47.98 -28.96 4.56
C ASN A 499 47.95 -27.45 4.92
N GLY A 500 48.24 -26.58 3.95
CA GLY A 500 48.29 -25.13 4.06
C GLY A 500 47.27 -24.41 3.17
N PRO A 501 47.42 -23.09 3.00
CA PRO A 501 46.65 -22.32 2.04
C PRO A 501 46.98 -22.69 0.58
N SER A 502 46.04 -22.48 -0.32
CA SER A 502 46.22 -22.56 -1.77
C SER A 502 45.56 -21.38 -2.49
N VAL A 503 46.12 -21.00 -3.63
CA VAL A 503 45.59 -20.01 -4.57
C VAL A 503 45.54 -20.68 -5.93
N THR A 504 44.38 -21.22 -6.29
CA THR A 504 44.17 -21.98 -7.52
C THR A 504 43.21 -21.26 -8.46
N LYS A 505 42.99 -21.81 -9.66
CA LYS A 505 41.94 -21.35 -10.60
C LYS A 505 40.54 -21.34 -9.99
N ASP A 506 40.29 -22.17 -8.98
CA ASP A 506 39.02 -22.21 -8.22
C ASP A 506 38.94 -21.13 -7.12
N GLY A 507 40.00 -20.34 -6.92
CA GLY A 507 40.06 -19.24 -5.97
C GLY A 507 41.03 -19.47 -4.80
N ILE A 508 40.76 -18.80 -3.67
CA ILE A 508 41.62 -18.82 -2.48
C ILE A 508 41.02 -19.76 -1.43
N ASN A 509 41.80 -20.78 -1.03
CA ASN A 509 41.46 -21.64 0.10
C ASN A 509 42.48 -21.43 1.23
N ALA A 510 42.03 -21.01 2.41
CA ALA A 510 42.91 -20.74 3.54
C ALA A 510 43.40 -22.01 4.29
N GLY A 511 43.02 -23.21 3.87
CA GLY A 511 43.45 -24.47 4.51
C GLY A 511 43.05 -24.55 5.99
N ASN A 512 41.82 -24.11 6.30
CA ASN A 512 41.27 -23.94 7.66
C ASN A 512 42.07 -23.01 8.59
N LYS A 513 42.93 -22.13 8.05
CA LYS A 513 43.62 -21.08 8.82
C LYS A 513 42.80 -19.78 8.82
N LYS A 514 42.99 -18.93 9.85
CA LYS A 514 42.41 -17.58 9.86
C LYS A 514 43.14 -16.68 8.85
N ILE A 515 42.40 -15.98 8.01
CA ILE A 515 42.92 -14.86 7.22
C ILE A 515 42.89 -13.61 8.11
N THR A 516 43.99 -12.85 8.16
CA THR A 516 44.11 -11.64 9.00
C THR A 516 44.70 -10.50 8.17
N GLY A 517 44.49 -9.25 8.61
CA GLY A 517 44.93 -8.06 7.85
C GLY A 517 44.01 -7.64 6.70
N VAL A 518 42.81 -8.22 6.59
CA VAL A 518 41.79 -7.84 5.59
C VAL A 518 41.19 -6.48 5.97
N ALA A 519 41.39 -5.47 5.13
CA ALA A 519 40.72 -4.16 5.26
C ALA A 519 39.20 -4.31 5.04
N PRO A 520 38.36 -3.35 5.48
CA PRO A 520 36.92 -3.41 5.23
C PRO A 520 36.63 -3.42 3.72
N GLY A 521 35.98 -4.48 3.23
CA GLY A 521 35.57 -4.60 1.83
C GLY A 521 34.33 -3.78 1.50
N THR A 522 34.06 -3.53 0.22
CA THR A 522 32.84 -2.83 -0.22
C THR A 522 31.60 -3.68 0.06
N VAL A 523 30.54 -3.08 0.60
CA VAL A 523 29.25 -3.75 0.81
C VAL A 523 28.26 -3.23 -0.23
N SER A 524 28.12 -3.96 -1.34
CA SER A 524 27.18 -3.68 -2.43
C SER A 524 26.70 -5.02 -3.06
N PRO A 525 25.60 -5.02 -3.83
CA PRO A 525 25.03 -6.26 -4.39
C PRO A 525 26.00 -7.09 -5.25
N ASP A 526 26.89 -6.41 -5.99
CA ASP A 526 27.84 -7.02 -6.93
C ASP A 526 29.27 -7.12 -6.37
N SER A 527 29.46 -6.88 -5.05
CA SER A 527 30.78 -6.87 -4.44
C SER A 527 31.40 -8.27 -4.38
N THR A 528 32.64 -8.37 -4.84
CA THR A 528 33.51 -9.55 -4.70
C THR A 528 34.58 -9.37 -3.63
N ASP A 529 34.54 -8.27 -2.88
CA ASP A 529 35.51 -7.97 -1.82
C ASP A 529 35.36 -8.92 -0.62
N ALA A 530 36.49 -9.33 -0.03
CA ALA A 530 36.48 -10.05 1.23
C ALA A 530 36.10 -9.12 2.39
N ILE A 531 34.95 -9.36 3.03
CA ILE A 531 34.55 -8.64 4.25
C ILE A 531 35.32 -9.12 5.47
N ASN A 532 35.56 -8.22 6.43
CA ASN A 532 36.24 -8.54 7.68
C ASN A 532 35.29 -8.56 8.90
N GLY A 533 35.82 -9.00 10.05
CA GLY A 533 35.04 -9.15 11.28
C GLY A 533 34.44 -7.85 11.84
N SER A 534 35.02 -6.67 11.57
CA SER A 534 34.45 -5.41 12.07
C SER A 534 33.19 -5.02 11.30
N GLN A 535 33.08 -5.39 10.02
CA GLN A 535 31.87 -5.17 9.22
C GLN A 535 30.72 -6.07 9.67
N LEU A 536 31.00 -7.36 9.91
CA LEU A 536 30.01 -8.28 10.46
C LEU A 536 29.56 -7.87 11.87
N HIS A 537 30.49 -7.37 12.70
CA HIS A 537 30.17 -6.83 14.02
C HIS A 537 29.28 -5.57 13.94
N ALA A 538 29.57 -4.64 13.03
CA ALA A 538 28.75 -3.45 12.81
C ALA A 538 27.32 -3.79 12.33
N GLN A 539 27.20 -4.78 11.43
CA GLN A 539 25.89 -5.33 11.05
C GLN A 539 25.16 -5.97 12.24
N GLY A 540 25.91 -6.64 13.13
CA GLY A 540 25.39 -7.23 14.37
C GLY A 540 24.79 -6.21 15.33
N GLU A 541 25.55 -5.16 15.67
CA GLU A 541 25.04 -4.06 16.51
C GLU A 541 23.83 -3.36 15.87
N GLY A 542 23.86 -3.12 14.55
CA GLY A 542 22.73 -2.51 13.83
C GLY A 542 21.42 -3.32 13.90
N VAL A 543 21.49 -4.65 13.83
CA VAL A 543 20.30 -5.52 13.98
C VAL A 543 19.77 -5.50 15.41
N LYS A 544 20.66 -5.46 16.41
CA LYS A 544 20.29 -5.30 17.83
C LYS A 544 19.48 -4.01 18.04
N ASP A 545 19.92 -2.90 17.45
CA ASP A 545 19.24 -1.60 17.57
C ASP A 545 17.87 -1.58 16.86
N ILE A 546 17.72 -2.31 15.74
CA ILE A 546 16.44 -2.47 15.04
C ILE A 546 15.41 -3.25 15.88
N ILE A 547 15.85 -4.28 16.63
CA ILE A 547 14.96 -5.03 17.55
C ILE A 547 14.66 -4.19 18.80
N GLY A 548 15.64 -3.40 19.27
CA GLY A 548 15.50 -2.45 20.37
C GLY A 548 15.31 -3.10 21.74
N GLY A 549 14.93 -2.29 22.74
CA GLY A 549 14.75 -2.73 24.13
C GLY A 549 16.03 -3.35 24.71
N ASP A 550 15.87 -4.43 25.50
CA ASP A 550 16.97 -5.14 26.15
C ASP A 550 17.69 -6.15 25.21
N THR A 551 17.78 -5.86 23.90
CA THR A 551 18.49 -6.74 22.96
C THR A 551 20.00 -6.66 23.17
N ALA A 552 20.63 -7.81 23.42
CA ALA A 552 22.07 -7.99 23.43
C ALA A 552 22.51 -8.84 22.22
N TYR A 553 23.62 -8.45 21.61
CA TYR A 553 24.33 -9.19 20.57
C TYR A 553 25.64 -9.74 21.15
N ASP A 554 25.90 -11.04 21.00
CA ASP A 554 27.17 -11.65 21.37
C ASP A 554 28.06 -11.78 20.12
N PRO A 555 29.13 -10.97 19.99
CA PRO A 555 30.02 -11.01 18.81
C PRO A 555 30.87 -12.29 18.73
N ASN A 556 30.95 -13.10 19.78
CA ASN A 556 31.70 -14.37 19.76
C ASN A 556 30.89 -15.52 19.15
N THR A 557 29.56 -15.48 19.28
CA THR A 557 28.64 -16.52 18.79
C THR A 557 27.74 -16.05 17.67
N GLY A 558 27.68 -14.74 17.40
CA GLY A 558 26.76 -14.14 16.43
C GLY A 558 25.29 -14.16 16.85
N LYS A 559 25.00 -14.44 18.13
CA LYS A 559 23.65 -14.66 18.64
C LYS A 559 23.05 -13.39 19.25
N TYR A 560 21.74 -13.20 19.05
CA TYR A 560 20.94 -12.20 19.75
C TYR A 560 20.18 -12.82 20.92
N THR A 561 20.02 -12.06 22.00
CA THR A 561 19.13 -12.39 23.12
C THR A 561 18.40 -11.13 23.56
N ASN A 562 17.07 -11.20 23.65
CA ASN A 562 16.23 -10.19 24.30
C ASN A 562 15.20 -10.95 25.12
N PRO A 563 15.04 -10.72 26.44
CA PRO A 563 14.06 -11.44 27.25
C PRO A 563 12.64 -10.83 27.21
N ASN A 564 12.47 -9.64 26.62
CA ASN A 564 11.31 -8.79 26.82
C ASN A 564 11.06 -7.81 25.64
N ILE A 565 10.90 -8.32 24.42
CA ILE A 565 10.66 -7.49 23.23
C ILE A 565 9.38 -6.67 23.43
N GLY A 566 9.50 -5.34 23.39
CA GLY A 566 8.37 -4.41 23.53
C GLY A 566 7.64 -4.46 24.88
N GLY A 567 8.23 -5.00 25.95
CA GLY A 567 7.56 -5.12 27.25
C GLY A 567 6.57 -6.30 27.36
N THR A 568 6.57 -7.22 26.38
CA THR A 568 5.62 -8.34 26.28
C THR A 568 5.98 -9.58 27.11
N GLY A 569 7.18 -9.62 27.70
CA GLY A 569 7.73 -10.82 28.34
C GLY A 569 8.07 -11.96 27.38
N LYS A 570 8.27 -11.64 26.08
CA LYS A 570 8.60 -12.60 25.02
C LYS A 570 10.01 -12.36 24.46
N ASP A 571 10.67 -13.44 24.07
CA ASP A 571 12.06 -13.44 23.63
C ASP A 571 12.26 -13.42 22.10
N ASN A 572 11.15 -13.44 21.35
CA ASN A 572 11.15 -13.40 19.90
C ASN A 572 10.00 -12.52 19.37
N ILE A 573 10.21 -11.90 18.20
CA ILE A 573 9.30 -10.90 17.63
C ILE A 573 7.91 -11.49 17.33
N ASN A 574 7.86 -12.72 16.83
CA ASN A 574 6.61 -13.39 16.50
C ASN A 574 5.69 -13.53 17.72
N ASP A 575 6.23 -14.00 18.84
CA ASP A 575 5.44 -14.21 20.06
C ASP A 575 5.11 -12.89 20.76
N ALA A 576 5.97 -11.88 20.67
CA ALA A 576 5.67 -10.52 21.12
C ALA A 576 4.46 -9.94 20.36
N ILE A 577 4.48 -10.00 19.03
CA ILE A 577 3.34 -9.59 18.18
C ILE A 577 2.11 -10.46 18.46
N GLY A 578 2.28 -11.77 18.64
CA GLY A 578 1.21 -12.69 19.00
C GLY A 578 0.53 -12.34 20.33
N SER A 579 1.30 -11.92 21.33
CA SER A 579 0.77 -11.45 22.63
C SER A 579 0.01 -10.13 22.50
N LEU A 580 0.49 -9.18 21.70
CA LEU A 580 -0.22 -7.94 21.39
C LEU A 580 -1.54 -8.21 20.65
N GLY A 581 -1.52 -9.13 19.68
CA GLY A 581 -2.72 -9.56 18.96
C GLY A 581 -3.73 -10.28 19.87
N GLN A 582 -3.26 -11.03 20.87
CA GLN A 582 -4.11 -11.65 21.88
C GLN A 582 -4.73 -10.60 22.82
N ALA A 583 -3.93 -9.66 23.35
CA ALA A 583 -4.41 -8.55 24.16
C ALA A 583 -5.42 -7.66 23.41
N ALA A 584 -5.18 -7.36 22.13
CA ALA A 584 -6.12 -6.63 21.28
C ALA A 584 -7.43 -7.41 21.01
N LYS A 585 -7.36 -8.74 20.96
CA LYS A 585 -8.54 -9.61 20.80
C LYS A 585 -9.33 -9.79 22.11
N GLU A 586 -8.67 -9.67 23.26
CA GLU A 586 -9.26 -9.69 24.59
C GLU A 586 -9.82 -8.33 25.02
N ALA A 587 -9.27 -7.22 24.51
CA ALA A 587 -9.78 -5.85 24.69
C ALA A 587 -11.15 -5.57 24.01
N LYS A 588 -11.84 -6.59 23.54
CA LYS A 588 -13.19 -6.48 22.96
C LYS A 588 -14.19 -6.03 24.01
N THR A 589 -14.74 -4.84 23.81
CA THR A 589 -15.94 -4.40 24.52
C THR A 589 -17.17 -4.91 23.78
N THR A 590 -18.08 -5.59 24.48
CA THR A 590 -19.38 -6.01 23.94
C THR A 590 -20.48 -5.15 24.52
N VAL A 591 -21.29 -4.54 23.65
CA VAL A 591 -22.53 -3.86 24.03
C VAL A 591 -23.68 -4.65 23.42
N THR A 592 -24.65 -5.04 24.23
CA THR A 592 -25.84 -5.79 23.81
C THR A 592 -27.06 -4.93 24.08
N ASP A 593 -27.97 -4.88 23.13
CA ASP A 593 -29.27 -4.27 23.26
C ASP A 593 -30.16 -5.07 24.24
N GLY A 594 -30.97 -4.35 24.99
CA GLY A 594 -32.07 -4.91 25.78
C GLY A 594 -33.39 -4.31 25.29
N ASP A 595 -34.53 -4.88 25.68
CA ASP A 595 -35.83 -4.67 25.03
C ASP A 595 -36.26 -3.20 24.79
N ASN A 596 -35.76 -2.24 25.58
CA ASN A 596 -36.07 -0.81 25.48
C ASN A 596 -34.89 0.08 25.01
N ILE A 597 -33.78 -0.52 24.59
CA ILE A 597 -32.53 0.16 24.24
C ILE A 597 -32.13 -0.19 22.80
N VAL A 598 -31.77 0.83 22.02
CA VAL A 598 -31.17 0.68 20.70
C VAL A 598 -29.69 1.04 20.79
N VAL A 599 -28.84 0.14 20.31
CA VAL A 599 -27.38 0.35 20.21
C VAL A 599 -27.03 0.48 18.74
N THR A 600 -26.45 1.62 18.35
CA THR A 600 -26.02 1.87 16.96
C THR A 600 -24.50 1.90 16.89
N GLU A 601 -23.91 1.02 16.09
CA GLU A 601 -22.47 0.99 15.85
C GLU A 601 -22.07 2.04 14.80
N SER A 602 -21.05 2.83 15.11
CA SER A 602 -20.44 3.81 14.21
C SER A 602 -18.91 3.78 14.37
N LYS A 603 -18.18 4.35 13.41
CA LYS A 603 -16.70 4.35 13.42
C LYS A 603 -16.16 5.77 13.51
N ASN A 604 -15.30 6.00 14.50
CA ASN A 604 -14.63 7.28 14.72
C ASN A 604 -13.54 7.51 13.66
N ALA A 605 -13.13 8.77 13.49
CA ALA A 605 -12.09 9.16 12.54
C ALA A 605 -10.69 8.58 12.87
N ASP A 606 -10.45 8.20 14.12
CA ASP A 606 -9.24 7.48 14.56
C ASP A 606 -9.30 5.95 14.33
N GLY A 607 -10.42 5.46 13.78
CA GLY A 607 -10.66 4.04 13.50
C GLY A 607 -11.25 3.24 14.66
N SER A 608 -11.44 3.83 15.85
CA SER A 608 -12.12 3.18 16.97
C SER A 608 -13.64 3.04 16.73
N THR A 609 -14.27 2.05 17.37
CA THR A 609 -15.71 1.82 17.29
C THR A 609 -16.43 2.60 18.39
N ASN A 610 -17.46 3.37 18.00
CA ASN A 610 -18.35 4.07 18.91
C ASN A 610 -19.73 3.39 18.93
N TYR A 611 -20.22 3.06 20.13
CA TYR A 611 -21.54 2.50 20.36
C TYR A 611 -22.47 3.58 20.93
N GLU A 612 -23.32 4.15 20.09
CA GLU A 612 -24.33 5.11 20.53
C GLU A 612 -25.51 4.35 21.14
N VAL A 613 -25.79 4.61 22.42
CA VAL A 613 -26.83 3.94 23.20
C VAL A 613 -27.98 4.91 23.44
N ALA A 614 -29.16 4.60 22.88
CA ALA A 614 -30.37 5.41 23.01
C ALA A 614 -31.55 4.56 23.49
N THR A 615 -32.59 5.20 24.04
CA THR A 615 -33.88 4.54 24.25
C THR A 615 -34.54 4.25 22.91
N ALA A 616 -35.23 3.10 22.80
CA ALA A 616 -36.11 2.83 21.67
C ALA A 616 -37.18 3.93 21.52
N LYS A 617 -37.69 4.12 20.30
CA LYS A 617 -38.73 5.14 20.02
C LYS A 617 -40.07 4.79 20.67
N ASP A 618 -40.40 3.51 20.66
CA ASP A 618 -41.49 2.91 21.41
C ASP A 618 -40.87 2.07 22.53
N VAL A 619 -41.35 2.27 23.76
CA VAL A 619 -40.84 1.58 24.95
C VAL A 619 -41.96 0.84 25.68
N THR A 620 -41.71 -0.41 26.02
CA THR A 620 -42.63 -1.29 26.77
C THR A 620 -42.04 -1.59 28.14
N PHE A 621 -42.70 -1.11 29.19
CA PHE A 621 -42.35 -1.41 30.57
C PHE A 621 -43.40 -2.34 31.19
N ASP A 622 -42.97 -3.44 31.81
CA ASP A 622 -43.86 -4.35 32.54
C ASP A 622 -44.59 -3.64 33.70
N SER A 623 -43.96 -2.62 34.28
CA SER A 623 -44.60 -1.64 35.15
C SER A 623 -43.83 -0.32 35.15
N VAL A 624 -44.54 0.80 35.28
CA VAL A 624 -43.95 2.14 35.51
C VAL A 624 -44.39 2.62 36.89
N LYS A 625 -43.44 2.72 37.83
CA LYS A 625 -43.71 3.17 39.20
C LYS A 625 -43.26 4.60 39.41
N VAL A 626 -44.21 5.54 39.46
CA VAL A 626 -43.95 6.96 39.75
C VAL A 626 -44.49 7.28 41.15
N GLY A 627 -43.65 7.05 42.17
CA GLY A 627 -44.08 7.09 43.56
C GLY A 627 -45.08 5.96 43.85
N ASP A 628 -46.28 6.33 44.29
CA ASP A 628 -47.39 5.40 44.54
C ASP A 628 -48.32 5.23 43.32
N VAL A 629 -48.14 6.01 42.25
CA VAL A 629 -48.94 5.90 41.02
C VAL A 629 -48.47 4.68 40.22
N SER A 630 -49.43 3.82 39.86
CA SER A 630 -49.21 2.59 39.08
C SER A 630 -50.26 2.44 37.99
N ILE A 631 -49.81 2.12 36.77
CA ILE A 631 -50.65 1.84 35.61
C ILE A 631 -50.60 0.33 35.34
N ASP A 632 -51.73 -0.34 35.47
CA ASP A 632 -51.86 -1.77 35.18
C ASP A 632 -52.07 -1.99 33.68
N SER A 633 -51.12 -2.69 33.02
CA SER A 633 -51.11 -2.89 31.56
C SER A 633 -52.18 -3.86 31.05
N THR A 634 -52.78 -4.68 31.93
CA THR A 634 -53.79 -5.68 31.57
C THR A 634 -55.21 -5.11 31.67
N THR A 635 -55.45 -4.19 32.61
CA THR A 635 -56.75 -3.60 32.90
C THR A 635 -56.87 -2.12 32.48
N GLY A 636 -55.75 -1.47 32.12
CA GLY A 636 -55.69 -0.04 31.82
C GLY A 636 -55.94 0.86 33.03
N LYS A 637 -56.01 0.31 34.23
CA LYS A 637 -56.40 1.04 35.44
C LYS A 637 -55.20 1.81 36.02
N ILE A 638 -55.39 3.12 36.18
CA ILE A 638 -54.46 3.97 36.91
C ILE A 638 -54.87 3.96 38.40
N THR A 639 -53.92 3.65 39.27
CA THR A 639 -54.09 3.58 40.73
C THR A 639 -53.06 4.45 41.44
N GLY A 640 -53.30 4.83 42.70
CA GLY A 640 -52.40 5.70 43.48
C GLY A 640 -52.51 7.20 43.18
N VAL A 641 -53.50 7.62 42.38
CA VAL A 641 -53.76 9.04 42.07
C VAL A 641 -54.31 9.76 43.32
N ALA A 642 -53.63 10.79 43.79
CA ALA A 642 -54.07 11.65 44.90
C ALA A 642 -55.34 12.45 44.55
N ASP A 643 -55.92 13.17 45.51
CA ASP A 643 -57.05 14.07 45.23
C ASP A 643 -56.53 15.28 44.41
N GLY A 644 -56.98 15.41 43.15
CA GLY A 644 -56.61 16.52 42.25
C GLY A 644 -57.53 17.74 42.39
N ASP A 645 -57.09 18.93 41.97
CA ASP A 645 -57.88 20.15 42.20
C ASP A 645 -59.23 20.14 41.45
N VAL A 646 -60.33 20.46 42.17
CA VAL A 646 -61.69 20.55 41.60
C VAL A 646 -62.08 22.02 41.41
N ASN A 647 -61.59 22.62 40.33
CA ASN A 647 -61.93 23.99 39.91
C ASN A 647 -62.04 24.07 38.36
N PRO A 648 -62.62 25.14 37.77
CA PRO A 648 -62.87 25.22 36.33
C PRO A 648 -61.63 25.16 35.43
N ASP A 649 -60.48 25.59 35.94
CA ASP A 649 -59.23 25.68 35.18
C ASP A 649 -58.32 24.46 35.36
N SER A 650 -58.62 23.59 36.34
CA SER A 650 -57.84 22.41 36.67
C SER A 650 -57.58 21.48 35.47
N LYS A 651 -56.41 20.86 35.49
CA LYS A 651 -55.97 19.82 34.54
C LYS A 651 -55.55 18.54 35.27
N ASP A 652 -55.79 18.47 36.57
CA ASP A 652 -55.45 17.32 37.39
C ASP A 652 -56.40 16.15 37.11
N ALA A 653 -55.87 14.93 37.20
CA ALA A 653 -56.70 13.74 37.19
C ALA A 653 -57.40 13.60 38.56
N ILE A 654 -58.72 13.79 38.60
CA ILE A 654 -59.51 13.54 39.81
C ILE A 654 -59.70 12.03 40.04
N ASN A 655 -59.69 11.62 41.31
CA ASN A 655 -59.91 10.22 41.68
C ASN A 655 -61.36 9.92 42.09
N GLY A 656 -61.70 8.63 42.19
CA GLY A 656 -63.07 8.19 42.51
C GLY A 656 -63.59 8.66 43.87
N SER A 657 -62.72 8.97 44.85
CA SER A 657 -63.15 9.51 46.15
C SER A 657 -63.73 10.91 46.01
N GLN A 658 -63.22 11.70 45.06
CA GLN A 658 -63.65 13.08 44.82
C GLN A 658 -64.99 13.13 44.09
N LEU A 659 -65.17 12.25 43.12
CA LEU A 659 -66.46 12.08 42.45
C LEU A 659 -67.53 11.57 43.43
N SER A 660 -67.18 10.65 44.34
CA SER A 660 -68.07 10.17 45.40
C SER A 660 -68.44 11.28 46.40
N LYS A 661 -67.49 12.12 46.85
CA LYS A 661 -67.76 13.31 47.68
C LYS A 661 -68.72 14.30 47.00
N ASN A 662 -68.54 14.53 45.70
CA ASN A 662 -69.43 15.40 44.91
C ASN A 662 -70.86 14.82 44.84
N ALA A 663 -70.99 13.54 44.49
CA ALA A 663 -72.29 12.84 44.50
C ALA A 663 -72.96 12.90 45.87
N GLN A 664 -72.20 12.74 46.97
CA GLN A 664 -72.74 12.80 48.33
C GLN A 664 -73.30 14.18 48.65
N SER A 665 -72.64 15.26 48.22
CA SER A 665 -73.17 16.61 48.42
C SER A 665 -74.51 16.85 47.74
N VAL A 666 -74.76 16.22 46.58
CA VAL A 666 -76.05 16.27 45.88
C VAL A 666 -77.10 15.41 46.59
N SER A 667 -76.70 14.25 47.11
CA SER A 667 -77.55 13.37 47.93
C SER A 667 -78.06 14.08 49.19
N ASP A 668 -77.14 14.70 49.93
CA ASP A 668 -77.43 15.44 51.17
C ASP A 668 -78.32 16.65 50.91
N ALA A 669 -78.12 17.34 49.78
CA ALA A 669 -78.92 18.50 49.37
C ALA A 669 -80.36 18.15 48.94
N LEU A 670 -80.58 16.94 48.40
CA LEU A 670 -81.91 16.40 48.14
C LEU A 670 -82.58 15.93 49.44
N GLY A 671 -81.84 15.22 50.30
CA GLY A 671 -82.40 14.62 51.50
C GLY A 671 -83.41 13.52 51.17
N GLY A 672 -84.51 13.43 51.92
CA GLY A 672 -85.57 12.42 51.68
C GLY A 672 -85.11 10.96 51.74
N GLY A 673 -83.95 10.66 52.33
CA GLY A 673 -83.35 9.33 52.32
C GLY A 673 -82.58 8.96 51.04
N SER A 674 -82.26 9.93 50.17
CA SER A 674 -81.29 9.74 49.09
C SER A 674 -79.93 9.29 49.63
N THR A 675 -79.23 8.43 48.89
CA THR A 675 -77.87 7.96 49.19
C THR A 675 -77.04 7.81 47.91
N VAL A 676 -75.71 7.89 48.01
CA VAL A 676 -74.78 7.49 46.93
C VAL A 676 -74.55 5.98 46.97
N ASN A 677 -74.66 5.33 45.82
CA ASN A 677 -74.42 3.90 45.65
C ASN A 677 -72.94 3.62 45.30
N PRO A 678 -72.44 2.38 45.52
CA PRO A 678 -71.03 2.04 45.24
C PRO A 678 -70.58 2.18 43.78
N ASP A 679 -71.51 2.28 42.83
CA ASP A 679 -71.26 2.54 41.41
C ASP A 679 -71.22 4.04 41.06
N GLY A 680 -71.45 4.93 42.03
CA GLY A 680 -71.50 6.39 41.86
C GLY A 680 -72.89 6.94 41.52
N THR A 681 -73.92 6.10 41.40
CA THR A 681 -75.31 6.57 41.18
C THR A 681 -75.95 7.09 42.47
N LEU A 682 -77.04 7.87 42.33
CA LEU A 682 -77.84 8.37 43.45
C LEU A 682 -79.17 7.62 43.54
N THR A 683 -79.50 7.16 44.75
CA THR A 683 -80.85 6.69 45.08
C THR A 683 -81.79 7.90 45.15
N ALA A 684 -82.95 7.80 44.50
CA ALA A 684 -83.94 8.88 44.49
C ALA A 684 -84.43 9.20 45.93
N PRO A 685 -84.65 10.48 46.28
CA PRO A 685 -85.24 10.85 47.55
C PRO A 685 -86.70 10.36 47.64
N ASN A 686 -87.27 10.31 48.84
CA ASN A 686 -88.68 10.07 49.09
C ASN A 686 -89.21 11.09 50.11
N TYR A 687 -90.26 11.84 49.74
CA TYR A 687 -90.89 12.84 50.59
C TYR A 687 -92.37 12.51 50.81
N THR A 688 -92.82 12.48 52.05
CA THR A 688 -94.24 12.32 52.40
C THR A 688 -94.89 13.70 52.59
N VAL A 689 -95.83 14.08 51.72
CA VAL A 689 -96.46 15.41 51.76
C VAL A 689 -97.98 15.29 51.51
N ASN A 690 -98.79 15.94 52.35
CA ASN A 690 -100.27 15.78 52.35
C ASN A 690 -100.75 14.31 52.35
N GLY A 691 -99.97 13.41 52.97
CA GLY A 691 -100.28 11.98 53.09
C GLY A 691 -99.95 11.11 51.87
N ALA A 692 -99.26 11.66 50.85
CA ALA A 692 -98.77 10.93 49.69
C ALA A 692 -97.23 10.94 49.63
N ASP A 693 -96.63 9.82 49.26
CA ASP A 693 -95.19 9.67 49.04
C ASP A 693 -94.82 10.02 47.59
N VAL A 694 -93.79 10.84 47.41
CA VAL A 694 -93.30 11.30 46.10
C VAL A 694 -91.78 11.34 46.06
N ASN A 695 -91.19 10.94 44.93
CA ASN A 695 -89.75 10.66 44.83
C ASN A 695 -88.91 11.76 44.16
N ASN A 696 -89.47 12.96 44.03
CA ASN A 696 -88.80 14.13 43.49
C ASN A 696 -89.41 15.43 44.05
N VAL A 697 -88.67 16.53 43.94
CA VAL A 697 -89.05 17.83 44.55
C VAL A 697 -90.23 18.50 43.83
N GLY A 698 -90.40 18.28 42.52
CA GLY A 698 -91.47 18.91 41.74
C GLY A 698 -92.85 18.39 42.12
N ASP A 699 -92.98 17.07 42.28
CA ASP A 699 -94.25 16.44 42.70
C ASP A 699 -94.59 16.76 44.16
N ALA A 700 -93.59 16.91 45.03
CA ALA A 700 -93.77 17.33 46.43
C ALA A 700 -94.39 18.73 46.56
N ILE A 701 -93.91 19.68 45.75
CA ILE A 701 -94.48 21.04 45.68
C ILE A 701 -95.90 21.00 45.09
N THR A 702 -96.11 20.19 44.05
CA THR A 702 -97.42 20.01 43.41
C THR A 702 -98.47 19.36 44.33
N ALA A 703 -98.04 18.56 45.32
CA ALA A 703 -98.92 17.99 46.34
C ALA A 703 -99.40 19.02 47.39
N LEU A 704 -98.58 20.03 47.69
CA LEU A 704 -98.90 21.11 48.63
C LEU A 704 -99.93 22.11 48.09
N ASP A 705 -99.91 22.40 46.80
CA ASP A 705 -100.73 23.44 46.15
C ASP A 705 -102.26 23.13 46.08
N LYS A 706 -102.70 22.00 46.64
CA LYS A 706 -104.08 21.49 46.49
C LYS A 706 -105.13 22.01 47.50
N GLY A 707 -104.72 22.70 48.57
CA GLY A 707 -105.63 23.43 49.47
C GLY A 707 -106.57 22.56 50.34
N TRP A 708 -107.64 23.18 50.89
CA TRP A 708 -108.67 22.54 51.72
C TRP A 708 -110.09 22.97 51.30
N THR A 709 -111.15 22.40 51.88
CA THR A 709 -112.55 22.65 51.47
C THR A 709 -113.47 22.97 52.66
N LEU A 710 -114.44 23.85 52.44
CA LEU A 710 -115.49 24.22 53.40
C LEU A 710 -116.87 24.01 52.76
N GLN A 711 -117.86 23.58 53.54
CA GLN A 711 -119.22 23.26 53.08
C GLN A 711 -120.27 23.80 54.07
N SER A 712 -121.40 24.32 53.58
CA SER A 712 -122.55 24.72 54.40
C SER A 712 -123.82 23.99 53.93
N ASN A 713 -124.50 23.30 54.85
CA ASN A 713 -125.73 22.52 54.64
C ASN A 713 -125.79 21.65 53.37
N GLY A 714 -124.64 21.14 52.90
CA GLY A 714 -124.54 20.02 51.95
C GLY A 714 -124.64 20.33 50.46
N GLU A 715 -124.98 21.55 50.02
CA GLU A 715 -125.30 21.80 48.58
C GLU A 715 -124.44 22.84 47.84
N ASN A 716 -123.44 23.47 48.47
CA ASN A 716 -122.40 24.23 47.75
C ASN A 716 -121.02 24.05 48.40
N ALA A 717 -120.04 23.61 47.60
CA ALA A 717 -118.67 23.35 48.03
C ALA A 717 -117.66 24.01 47.08
N ALA A 718 -116.71 24.76 47.64
CA ALA A 718 -115.60 25.37 46.91
C ALA A 718 -114.27 25.09 47.63
N ALA A 719 -113.19 25.01 46.87
CA ALA A 719 -111.85 24.84 47.41
C ALA A 719 -111.30 26.20 47.90
N VAL A 720 -110.80 26.22 49.13
CA VAL A 720 -110.13 27.34 49.78
C VAL A 720 -108.63 27.08 49.66
N LYS A 721 -107.93 27.91 48.89
CA LYS A 721 -106.48 27.80 48.70
C LYS A 721 -105.72 28.42 49.87
N ALA A 722 -104.43 28.12 49.97
CA ALA A 722 -103.55 28.73 50.96
C ALA A 722 -103.42 30.23 50.70
N GLY A 723 -104.11 31.06 51.49
CA GLY A 723 -104.15 32.51 51.38
C GLY A 723 -105.55 33.12 51.25
N ASP A 724 -106.57 32.32 50.97
CA ASP A 724 -107.95 32.80 50.82
C ASP A 724 -108.62 33.12 52.18
N THR A 725 -109.60 34.03 52.19
CA THR A 725 -110.35 34.44 53.39
C THR A 725 -111.85 34.12 53.23
N VAL A 726 -112.52 33.66 54.29
CA VAL A 726 -113.94 33.27 54.27
C VAL A 726 -114.71 34.04 55.36
N ASP A 727 -115.86 34.61 54.99
CA ASP A 727 -116.76 35.37 55.87
C ASP A 727 -118.07 34.59 56.10
N ILE A 728 -118.66 34.69 57.30
CA ILE A 728 -119.83 33.91 57.75
C ILE A 728 -120.75 34.79 58.60
N GLY A 729 -121.86 35.25 58.03
CA GLY A 729 -122.88 36.08 58.68
C GLY A 729 -124.32 35.59 58.46
N THR A 730 -125.30 36.48 58.68
CA THR A 730 -126.70 36.32 58.24
C THR A 730 -126.89 36.84 56.81
N ALA A 731 -127.97 36.43 56.15
CA ALA A 731 -128.34 37.00 54.85
C ALA A 731 -128.71 38.49 54.97
N ASP A 732 -128.37 39.28 53.94
CA ASP A 732 -128.65 40.72 53.91
C ASP A 732 -130.14 41.03 54.07
N GLY A 733 -130.48 41.85 55.07
CA GLY A 733 -131.85 42.27 55.36
C GLY A 733 -132.64 41.35 56.28
N GLU A 734 -132.08 40.25 56.79
CA GLU A 734 -132.74 39.42 57.82
C GLU A 734 -132.74 40.16 59.17
N GLU A 735 -133.93 40.52 59.65
CA GLU A 735 -134.12 41.28 60.90
C GLU A 735 -134.44 40.41 62.13
N ASN A 736 -134.71 39.11 61.97
CA ASN A 736 -135.16 38.25 63.08
C ASN A 736 -134.02 37.41 63.72
N LEU A 737 -132.79 37.45 63.20
CA LEU A 737 -131.65 36.65 63.69
C LEU A 737 -130.42 37.53 64.00
N GLN A 738 -129.64 37.13 65.00
CA GLN A 738 -128.33 37.72 65.35
C GLN A 738 -127.23 36.65 65.48
N VAL A 739 -125.98 37.02 65.16
CA VAL A 739 -124.82 36.12 65.13
C VAL A 739 -123.68 36.63 66.03
N ALA A 740 -123.04 35.71 66.76
CA ALA A 740 -121.83 36.00 67.53
C ALA A 740 -120.80 34.85 67.41
N LYS A 741 -119.51 35.22 67.39
CA LYS A 741 -118.37 34.28 67.39
C LYS A 741 -117.78 34.17 68.80
N GLU A 742 -117.55 32.93 69.25
CA GLU A 742 -116.98 32.65 70.56
C GLU A 742 -115.92 31.55 70.42
N GLY A 743 -114.64 31.93 70.35
CA GLY A 743 -113.57 31.02 69.97
C GLY A 743 -113.73 30.51 68.53
N ASN A 744 -113.70 29.19 68.34
CA ASN A 744 -113.91 28.57 67.03
C ASN A 744 -115.39 28.35 66.66
N ASP A 745 -116.32 28.57 67.60
CA ASP A 745 -117.75 28.37 67.38
C ASP A 745 -118.45 29.65 66.89
N ILE A 746 -119.56 29.47 66.16
CA ILE A 746 -120.47 30.54 65.74
C ILE A 746 -121.88 30.20 66.24
N LYS A 747 -122.53 31.15 66.92
CA LYS A 747 -123.89 30.99 67.50
C LYS A 747 -124.90 31.91 66.81
N TYR A 748 -126.10 31.39 66.61
CA TYR A 748 -127.28 32.10 66.08
C TYR A 748 -128.37 32.18 67.16
N SER A 749 -129.13 33.28 67.23
CA SER A 749 -130.30 33.40 68.11
C SER A 749 -131.37 34.34 67.52
N LEU A 750 -132.64 34.11 67.89
CA LEU A 750 -133.78 34.92 67.44
C LEU A 750 -133.87 36.26 68.20
N ASN A 751 -134.28 37.30 67.49
CA ASN A 751 -134.57 38.62 68.05
C ASN A 751 -135.90 38.62 68.83
N ARG A 752 -136.01 39.55 69.79
CA ARG A 752 -137.09 39.56 70.79
C ARG A 752 -138.47 39.95 70.24
N ASP A 753 -138.51 40.73 69.17
CA ASP A 753 -139.71 41.14 68.45
C ASP A 753 -139.63 40.55 67.04
N LEU A 754 -140.70 39.89 66.58
CA LEU A 754 -140.73 39.16 65.31
C LEU A 754 -141.66 39.85 64.30
N LYS A 755 -141.17 40.09 63.07
CA LYS A 755 -142.00 40.46 61.93
C LYS A 755 -142.48 39.18 61.22
N VAL A 756 -143.79 38.93 61.23
CA VAL A 756 -144.42 37.75 60.60
C VAL A 756 -145.73 38.13 59.90
N ASP A 757 -146.04 37.46 58.79
CA ASP A 757 -147.22 37.79 57.94
C ASP A 757 -148.57 37.38 58.55
N SER A 758 -148.58 36.41 59.46
CA SER A 758 -149.76 36.02 60.25
C SER A 758 -149.37 35.32 61.54
N VAL A 759 -150.26 35.35 62.53
CA VAL A 759 -150.15 34.55 63.75
C VAL A 759 -151.43 33.72 63.90
N THR A 760 -151.25 32.40 63.88
CA THR A 760 -152.32 31.42 64.13
C THR A 760 -152.20 30.91 65.56
N ALA A 761 -153.20 31.18 66.40
CA ALA A 761 -153.25 30.80 67.80
C ALA A 761 -154.56 30.05 68.09
N GLY A 762 -154.53 28.73 67.91
CA GLY A 762 -155.74 27.91 67.90
C GLY A 762 -156.68 28.32 66.76
N ASP A 763 -157.98 28.39 67.04
CA ASP A 763 -159.02 28.75 66.06
C ASP A 763 -159.11 30.27 65.77
N THR A 764 -158.21 31.07 66.34
CA THR A 764 -158.08 32.51 66.06
C THR A 764 -156.90 32.75 65.11
N VAL A 765 -157.21 33.39 63.98
CA VAL A 765 -156.20 33.92 63.05
C VAL A 765 -156.18 35.43 63.16
N ILE A 766 -155.00 35.99 63.40
CA ILE A 766 -154.72 37.42 63.26
C ILE A 766 -153.81 37.58 62.04
N ASN A 767 -154.32 38.30 61.05
CA ASN A 767 -153.61 38.63 59.82
C ASN A 767 -153.99 40.06 59.37
N ASN A 768 -153.50 40.47 58.20
CA ASN A 768 -153.72 41.82 57.68
C ASN A 768 -155.18 42.18 57.36
N ASP A 769 -156.15 41.26 57.35
CA ASP A 769 -157.57 41.54 57.03
C ASP A 769 -158.50 41.62 58.24
N GLY A 770 -158.00 41.33 59.44
CA GLY A 770 -158.68 41.54 60.71
C GLY A 770 -158.69 40.31 61.61
N MET A 771 -159.63 40.26 62.54
CA MET A 771 -159.79 39.14 63.47
C MET A 771 -161.01 38.31 63.09
N THR A 772 -160.76 37.03 62.82
CA THR A 772 -161.80 36.04 62.51
C THR A 772 -161.77 34.94 63.58
N ILE A 773 -162.92 34.66 64.16
CA ILE A 773 -163.12 33.53 65.08
C ILE A 773 -164.03 32.53 64.37
N THR A 774 -163.54 31.32 64.13
CA THR A 774 -164.26 30.30 63.36
C THR A 774 -165.57 29.92 64.05
N GLY A 775 -166.71 30.27 63.44
CA GLY A 775 -168.06 30.02 63.99
C GLY A 775 -168.58 31.07 64.99
N GLY A 776 -167.83 32.16 65.23
CA GLY A 776 -168.21 33.27 66.10
C GLY A 776 -168.43 34.59 65.35
N PRO A 777 -168.63 35.71 66.05
CA PRO A 777 -168.65 37.04 65.43
C PRO A 777 -167.27 37.40 64.87
N SER A 778 -167.23 38.21 63.82
CA SER A 778 -165.99 38.66 63.18
C SER A 778 -165.89 40.18 63.10
N VAL A 779 -164.67 40.69 63.17
CA VAL A 779 -164.34 42.11 62.96
C VAL A 779 -163.25 42.15 61.90
N THR A 780 -163.68 42.29 60.65
CA THR A 780 -162.80 42.31 59.47
C THR A 780 -163.02 43.61 58.69
N LYS A 781 -162.17 43.89 57.71
CA LYS A 781 -162.36 45.04 56.80
C LYS A 781 -163.71 45.03 56.07
N SER A 782 -164.36 43.87 55.96
CA SER A 782 -165.68 43.67 55.37
C SER A 782 -166.84 44.24 56.20
N GLY A 783 -166.59 44.60 57.47
CA GLY A 783 -167.59 45.02 58.44
C GLY A 783 -167.66 44.10 59.65
N ILE A 784 -168.60 44.38 60.55
CA ILE A 784 -168.87 43.57 61.74
C ILE A 784 -170.04 42.62 61.42
N ASP A 785 -169.75 41.33 61.34
CA ASP A 785 -170.77 40.28 61.34
C ASP A 785 -170.93 39.74 62.75
N VAL A 786 -172.16 39.85 63.29
CA VAL A 786 -172.53 39.38 64.63
C VAL A 786 -173.11 37.96 64.63
N ALA A 787 -173.07 37.26 63.49
CA ALA A 787 -173.41 35.84 63.35
C ALA A 787 -174.80 35.49 63.92
N GLY A 788 -175.82 36.29 63.57
CA GLY A 788 -177.21 36.11 64.01
C GLY A 788 -177.52 36.51 65.45
N ASN A 789 -176.54 36.99 66.23
CA ASN A 789 -176.77 37.43 67.61
C ASN A 789 -177.35 38.85 67.68
N LYS A 790 -178.18 39.13 68.71
CA LYS A 790 -178.68 40.49 68.96
C LYS A 790 -177.59 41.38 69.54
N ILE A 791 -177.33 42.51 68.89
CA ILE A 791 -176.52 43.59 69.47
C ILE A 791 -177.36 44.28 70.55
N SER A 792 -176.90 44.22 71.81
CA SER A 792 -177.53 44.87 72.96
C SER A 792 -176.72 46.09 73.41
N ASN A 793 -177.35 46.96 74.22
CA ASN A 793 -176.77 48.24 74.69
C ASN A 793 -176.45 49.28 73.59
N VAL A 794 -177.24 49.33 72.52
CA VAL A 794 -177.17 50.40 71.51
C VAL A 794 -178.09 51.57 71.92
N ALA A 795 -177.56 52.79 71.93
CA ALA A 795 -178.32 54.01 72.22
C ALA A 795 -179.25 54.42 71.05
N ALA A 796 -180.27 55.23 71.33
CA ALA A 796 -181.23 55.68 70.31
C ALA A 796 -180.57 56.64 69.30
N GLY A 797 -180.82 56.43 68.01
CA GLY A 797 -180.23 57.21 66.93
C GLY A 797 -180.79 58.63 66.81
N THR A 798 -179.98 59.63 67.15
CA THR A 798 -180.16 61.02 66.75
C THR A 798 -179.44 61.26 65.42
N ALA A 799 -180.13 61.87 64.46
CA ALA A 799 -179.70 62.03 63.06
C ALA A 799 -178.48 62.95 62.88
#